data_AF-A0A7Z0MDB4-F1
#
_entry.id   AF-A0A7Z0MDB4-F1
#
_cell.length_a   1.000
_cell.length_b   1.000
_cell.length_c   1.000
_cell.angle_alpha   90.00
_cell.angle_beta   90.00
_cell.angle_gamma   90.00
#
_symmetry.space_group_name_H-M   'P 1'
#
loop_
_entity.id
_entity.type
_entity.pdbx_description
1 polymer ?
#
loop_
_entity_poly.entity_id
_entity_poly.type
_entity_poly.pdbx_seq_one_letter_code
_entity_poly.pdbx_strand_id
1 'polypeptide(L)'
;MAVKFFDEQWYLARNPDVAEAISDGSMTAEEHFEQFGNDEGRSPSPLFDAEYYLEHNPDVRPAVDFGLITAYEHFAQHGHVEGRVASPYFNPSNYLDENPDVAEIVDSGGMSAYEHYQDYGMDEGRAPLASFDANHYLLANPDVAEAVEAGHISAATHFLTHGVSENRPLSPVISLAAYLALNADVAAAVEAGETTALGHLLAHGLEEGRNLGNGISAVQFGNDPVYQEALAAGDTDAVLARMSEVAPFLPAFSAPEDFELPADWPIPQDFVPPEGVLLRVPEGWVPEEPVMLPEYFEQPFAAEVSPEGVLSFGPEVSGEIRVINLDGQAAFTQGGFIAAQTLPMDGSGAVHLTAEQELAGLYSDIGALTVTGEGAVLAEGTAEADTIDASEWNVANLTIDAGEGDDIITVADTQTAVGGEGADTFVISATAGVASVITISDYDIEQGDIIDLSQVEGFDIFAMEVRGAEHDGTEWQSGEGYAGDSVGIWFSDDDANVEVTGARYDTMKFALPEIPGLEGYDTMQLNISDGGVLRAGDEAGEILRGGDGGQFLIGGEEADILSGGGGRDFFVLSNEASSRLATMDHIVDLDIGEDALVGHTAIHAGAFVDGGSLINLDEATISNALNAQNFAANAGAYFTVGEGEDTRSFVVLNDGNAGFNAQADTIVEITGASGDLSALSVIGVPDIDAPGLEMFNEMMAA
;
A
#
# COMPACT_ATOMS: atom_id res chain seq x y z
N MET A 1 -61.76 19.86 -1.16
CA MET A 1 -60.84 18.73 -1.53
C MET A 1 -59.52 19.17 -0.96
N ALA A 2 -58.68 18.28 -0.41
CA ALA A 2 -57.40 18.75 0.13
C ALA A 2 -56.65 19.57 -0.94
N VAL A 3 -56.13 20.73 -0.55
CA VAL A 3 -55.31 21.60 -1.40
C VAL A 3 -54.05 20.82 -1.75
N LYS A 4 -53.89 20.44 -3.02
CA LYS A 4 -52.69 19.74 -3.48
C LYS A 4 -51.45 20.59 -3.21
N PHE A 5 -50.35 19.97 -2.78
CA PHE A 5 -49.10 20.68 -2.50
C PHE A 5 -49.26 21.82 -1.47
N PHE A 6 -50.07 21.62 -0.42
CA PHE A 6 -50.21 22.58 0.67
C PHE A 6 -49.27 22.24 1.84
N ASP A 7 -48.56 23.26 2.34
CA ASP A 7 -47.74 23.15 3.55
C ASP A 7 -48.20 24.21 4.56
N GLU A 8 -48.86 23.75 5.63
CA GLU A 8 -49.42 24.65 6.66
C GLU A 8 -48.33 25.48 7.35
N GLN A 9 -47.20 24.86 7.67
CA GLN A 9 -46.15 25.50 8.44
C GLN A 9 -45.47 26.61 7.63
N TRP A 10 -45.14 26.30 6.37
CA TRP A 10 -44.59 27.26 5.42
C TRP A 10 -45.58 28.39 5.13
N TYR A 11 -46.85 28.06 4.89
CA TYR A 11 -47.88 29.04 4.59
C TYR A 11 -48.04 30.07 5.72
N LEU A 12 -48.08 29.61 6.96
CA LEU A 12 -48.19 30.50 8.12
C LEU A 12 -46.91 31.28 8.40
N ALA A 13 -45.74 30.68 8.19
CA ALA A 13 -44.47 31.38 8.31
C ALA A 13 -44.34 32.53 7.30
N ARG A 14 -44.84 32.33 6.07
CA ARG A 14 -44.77 33.34 5.00
C ARG A 14 -45.88 34.39 5.07
N ASN A 15 -46.98 34.10 5.77
CA ASN A 15 -48.12 34.99 5.93
C ASN A 15 -48.43 35.26 7.42
N PRO A 16 -47.61 36.07 8.11
CA PRO A 16 -47.79 36.35 9.54
C PRO A 16 -49.14 36.98 9.88
N ASP A 17 -49.71 37.75 8.94
CA ASP A 17 -51.05 38.32 9.06
C ASP A 17 -52.14 37.23 9.13
N VAL A 18 -51.97 36.13 8.38
CA VAL A 18 -52.87 34.97 8.45
C VAL A 18 -52.67 34.22 9.76
N ALA A 19 -51.42 33.97 10.14
CA ALA A 19 -51.10 33.30 11.40
C ALA A 19 -51.72 34.03 12.60
N GLU A 20 -51.71 35.37 12.60
CA GLU A 20 -52.40 36.18 13.60
C GLU A 20 -53.92 36.05 13.48
N ALA A 21 -54.48 36.18 12.27
CA ALA A 21 -55.92 36.17 12.02
C ALA A 21 -56.61 34.85 12.40
N ILE A 22 -55.95 33.71 12.19
CA ILE A 22 -56.53 32.38 12.48
C ILE A 22 -56.15 31.85 13.87
N SER A 23 -55.37 32.60 14.65
CA SER A 23 -54.84 32.16 15.96
C SER A 23 -55.90 31.78 16.99
N ASP A 24 -57.15 32.24 16.82
CA ASP A 24 -58.29 31.89 17.66
C ASP A 24 -58.98 30.57 17.27
N GLY A 25 -58.49 29.90 16.22
CA GLY A 25 -59.03 28.65 15.68
C GLY A 25 -60.32 28.83 14.89
N SER A 26 -60.64 30.04 14.43
CA SER A 26 -61.82 30.31 13.60
C SER A 26 -61.76 29.71 12.20
N MET A 27 -60.56 29.38 11.71
CA MET A 27 -60.28 28.83 10.39
C MET A 27 -58.94 28.08 10.42
N THR A 28 -58.75 27.08 9.56
CA THR A 28 -57.42 26.49 9.32
C THR A 28 -56.62 27.29 8.29
N ALA A 29 -55.31 27.07 8.22
CA ALA A 29 -54.46 27.69 7.19
C ALA A 29 -54.90 27.29 5.77
N GLU A 30 -55.25 26.01 5.58
CA GLU A 30 -55.75 25.47 4.31
C GLU A 30 -57.09 26.11 3.93
N GLU A 31 -58.03 26.23 4.88
CA GLU A 31 -59.32 26.90 4.66
C GLU A 31 -59.14 28.39 4.29
N HIS A 32 -58.14 29.06 4.86
CA HIS A 32 -57.80 30.44 4.49
C HIS A 32 -57.26 30.50 3.06
N PHE A 33 -56.36 29.58 2.70
CA PHE A 33 -55.82 29.53 1.34
C PHE A 33 -56.92 29.28 0.30
N GLU A 34 -57.80 28.30 0.53
CA GLU A 34 -58.91 28.00 -0.37
C GLU A 34 -59.88 29.17 -0.54
N GLN A 35 -60.17 29.92 0.53
CA GLN A 35 -61.17 30.99 0.51
C GLN A 35 -60.64 32.36 0.07
N PHE A 36 -59.36 32.63 0.32
CA PHE A 36 -58.75 33.95 0.10
C PHE A 36 -57.38 33.84 -0.54
N GLY A 37 -56.48 33.03 0.03
CA GLY A 37 -55.07 33.03 -0.35
C GLY A 37 -54.83 32.74 -1.84
N ASN A 38 -55.59 31.82 -2.43
CA ASN A 38 -55.48 31.49 -3.85
C ASN A 38 -55.81 32.69 -4.76
N ASP A 39 -56.91 33.40 -4.48
CA ASP A 39 -57.33 34.60 -5.22
C ASP A 39 -56.41 35.81 -4.96
N GLU A 40 -55.75 35.83 -3.80
CA GLU A 40 -54.74 36.82 -3.42
C GLU A 40 -53.37 36.53 -4.07
N GLY A 41 -53.22 35.42 -4.80
CA GLY A 41 -51.96 35.01 -5.41
C GLY A 41 -50.91 34.57 -4.39
N ARG A 42 -51.32 34.14 -3.19
CA ARG A 42 -50.41 33.59 -2.19
C ARG A 42 -49.95 32.20 -2.63
N SER A 43 -48.74 31.85 -2.25
CA SER A 43 -48.15 30.53 -2.46
C SER A 43 -48.59 29.59 -1.32
N PRO A 44 -49.00 28.33 -1.55
CA PRO A 44 -49.42 27.40 -0.50
C PRO A 44 -48.28 26.56 0.10
N SER A 45 -47.11 26.49 -0.55
CA SER A 45 -45.98 25.65 -0.14
C SER A 45 -44.70 26.10 -0.86
N PRO A 46 -43.51 25.60 -0.47
CA PRO A 46 -42.27 25.91 -1.19
C PRO A 46 -42.24 25.33 -2.61
N LEU A 47 -43.10 24.38 -2.97
CA LEU A 47 -43.14 23.76 -4.30
C LEU A 47 -43.89 24.59 -5.36
N PHE A 48 -44.60 25.65 -4.94
CA PHE A 48 -45.33 26.53 -5.84
C PHE A 48 -45.17 27.99 -5.40
N ASP A 49 -44.68 28.83 -6.30
CA ASP A 49 -44.68 30.27 -6.16
C ASP A 49 -45.49 30.92 -7.29
N ALA A 50 -46.51 31.70 -6.94
CA ALA A 50 -47.48 32.20 -7.91
C ALA A 50 -46.87 33.17 -8.93
N GLU A 51 -46.00 34.09 -8.50
CA GLU A 51 -45.39 35.05 -9.44
C GLU A 51 -44.31 34.36 -10.27
N TYR A 52 -43.46 33.55 -9.62
CA TYR A 52 -42.43 32.76 -10.31
C TYR A 52 -43.05 31.87 -11.39
N TYR A 53 -44.14 31.17 -11.08
CA TYR A 53 -44.85 30.32 -12.04
C TYR A 53 -45.35 31.13 -13.25
N LEU A 54 -45.87 32.34 -13.04
CA LEU A 54 -46.35 33.20 -14.13
C LEU A 54 -45.24 33.87 -14.93
N GLU A 55 -44.06 34.06 -14.35
CA GLU A 55 -42.86 34.53 -15.05
C GLU A 55 -42.31 33.44 -15.98
N HIS A 56 -42.24 32.20 -15.50
CA HIS A 56 -41.72 31.05 -16.25
C HIS A 56 -42.75 30.42 -17.19
N ASN A 57 -44.03 30.72 -17.00
CA ASN A 57 -45.13 30.22 -17.84
C ASN A 57 -45.96 31.39 -18.39
N PRO A 58 -45.39 32.21 -19.28
CA PRO A 58 -46.03 33.43 -19.77
C PRO A 58 -47.30 33.16 -20.59
N ASP A 59 -47.51 31.93 -21.06
CA ASP A 59 -48.73 31.48 -21.72
C ASP A 59 -49.93 31.37 -20.78
N VAL A 60 -49.69 31.17 -19.47
CA VAL A 60 -50.71 31.05 -18.43
C VAL A 60 -51.21 32.42 -17.98
N ARG A 61 -50.33 33.43 -17.97
CA ARG A 61 -50.62 34.79 -17.46
C ARG A 61 -51.89 35.42 -18.05
N PRO A 62 -52.18 35.36 -19.37
CA PRO A 62 -53.44 35.88 -19.90
C PRO A 62 -54.69 35.23 -19.29
N ALA A 63 -54.69 33.92 -19.03
CA ALA A 63 -55.85 33.23 -18.45
C ALA A 63 -56.10 33.69 -17.01
N VAL A 64 -55.02 33.95 -16.26
CA VAL A 64 -55.07 34.53 -14.91
C VAL A 64 -55.55 35.97 -14.93
N ASP A 65 -55.02 36.80 -15.80
CA ASP A 65 -55.44 38.21 -15.95
C ASP A 65 -56.93 38.35 -16.32
N PHE A 66 -57.48 37.40 -17.08
CA PHE A 66 -58.91 37.36 -17.41
C PHE A 66 -59.79 36.72 -16.33
N GLY A 67 -59.20 36.25 -15.23
CA GLY A 67 -59.92 35.59 -14.12
C GLY A 67 -60.57 34.27 -14.54
N LEU A 68 -59.99 33.56 -15.52
CA LEU A 68 -60.50 32.26 -15.97
C LEU A 68 -60.01 31.12 -15.08
N ILE A 69 -58.82 31.28 -14.52
CA ILE A 69 -58.14 30.33 -13.63
C ILE A 69 -57.12 31.12 -12.81
N THR A 70 -56.83 30.71 -11.58
CA THR A 70 -55.69 31.23 -10.81
C THR A 70 -54.39 30.52 -11.21
N ALA A 71 -53.24 31.11 -10.87
CA ALA A 71 -51.94 30.49 -11.16
C ALA A 71 -51.82 29.09 -10.50
N TYR A 72 -52.23 28.99 -9.24
CA TYR A 72 -52.22 27.72 -8.49
C TYR A 72 -53.20 26.71 -9.07
N GLU A 73 -54.43 27.12 -9.45
CA GLU A 73 -55.38 26.18 -10.08
C GLU A 73 -54.82 25.61 -11.39
N HIS A 74 -54.13 26.42 -12.20
CA HIS A 74 -53.49 25.93 -13.41
C HIS A 74 -52.37 24.92 -13.08
N PHE A 75 -51.52 25.23 -12.11
CA PHE A 75 -50.48 24.31 -11.66
C PHE A 75 -51.06 22.99 -11.12
N ALA A 76 -52.02 23.07 -10.21
CA ALA A 76 -52.62 21.92 -9.52
C ALA A 76 -53.45 21.02 -10.46
N GLN A 77 -53.96 21.55 -11.57
CA GLN A 77 -54.73 20.78 -12.57
C GLN A 77 -53.88 20.31 -13.75
N HIS A 78 -52.83 21.05 -14.12
CA HIS A 78 -52.09 20.85 -15.36
C HIS A 78 -50.58 20.95 -15.15
N GLY A 79 -50.09 22.04 -14.57
CA GLY A 79 -48.66 22.37 -14.56
C GLY A 79 -47.78 21.30 -13.91
N HIS A 80 -48.22 20.69 -12.81
CA HIS A 80 -47.44 19.67 -12.12
C HIS A 80 -47.25 18.40 -12.97
N VAL A 81 -48.25 18.03 -13.80
CA VAL A 81 -48.20 16.87 -14.72
C VAL A 81 -47.44 17.21 -16.00
N GLU A 82 -47.51 18.46 -16.44
CA GLU A 82 -46.78 18.97 -17.62
C GLU A 82 -45.27 19.15 -17.36
N GLY A 83 -44.80 18.96 -16.12
CA GLY A 83 -43.40 19.14 -15.75
C GLY A 83 -42.97 20.62 -15.73
N ARG A 84 -43.92 21.56 -15.56
CA ARG A 84 -43.59 22.99 -15.51
C ARG A 84 -42.90 23.33 -14.19
N VAL A 85 -41.83 24.12 -14.25
CA VAL A 85 -41.16 24.66 -13.06
C VAL A 85 -42.11 25.66 -12.38
N ALA A 86 -42.39 25.45 -11.11
CA ALA A 86 -43.41 26.18 -10.36
C ALA A 86 -42.91 26.94 -9.15
N SER A 87 -41.66 26.72 -8.75
CA SER A 87 -40.98 27.49 -7.71
C SER A 87 -39.49 27.54 -8.02
N PRO A 88 -38.73 28.49 -7.45
CA PRO A 88 -37.27 28.46 -7.53
C PRO A 88 -36.65 27.31 -6.72
N TYR A 89 -37.41 26.63 -5.85
CA TYR A 89 -36.87 25.65 -4.90
C TYR A 89 -37.04 24.19 -5.35
N PHE A 90 -37.57 23.96 -6.55
CA PHE A 90 -37.73 22.61 -7.09
C PHE A 90 -37.81 22.65 -8.62
N ASN A 91 -36.87 21.96 -9.29
CA ASN A 91 -36.91 21.75 -10.73
C ASN A 91 -37.27 20.28 -11.04
N PRO A 92 -38.46 20.01 -11.61
CA PRO A 92 -38.90 18.64 -11.89
C PRO A 92 -38.02 17.93 -12.91
N SER A 93 -37.36 18.63 -13.85
CA SER A 93 -36.47 18.00 -14.82
C SER A 93 -35.20 17.49 -14.14
N ASN A 94 -34.51 18.36 -13.38
CA ASN A 94 -33.29 18.01 -12.64
C ASN A 94 -33.58 16.89 -11.63
N TYR A 95 -34.72 16.98 -10.93
CA TYR A 95 -35.14 15.92 -10.01
C TYR A 95 -35.28 14.55 -10.72
N LEU A 96 -35.74 14.49 -11.96
CA LEU A 96 -35.85 13.22 -12.70
C LEU A 96 -34.50 12.77 -13.26
N ASP A 97 -33.63 13.68 -13.66
CA ASP A 97 -32.27 13.37 -14.12
C ASP A 97 -31.43 12.75 -12.99
N GLU A 98 -31.58 13.25 -11.77
CA GLU A 98 -30.91 12.71 -10.57
C GLU A 98 -31.56 11.44 -10.02
N ASN A 99 -32.82 11.18 -10.37
CA ASN A 99 -33.59 10.05 -9.87
C ASN A 99 -34.18 9.21 -11.03
N PRO A 100 -33.34 8.43 -11.75
CA PRO A 100 -33.78 7.66 -12.92
C PRO A 100 -34.90 6.64 -12.62
N ASP A 101 -34.96 6.14 -11.39
CA ASP A 101 -36.04 5.27 -10.92
C ASP A 101 -37.40 5.98 -10.91
N VAL A 102 -37.40 7.28 -10.61
CA VAL A 102 -38.61 8.11 -10.64
C VAL A 102 -38.93 8.56 -12.07
N ALA A 103 -37.91 8.83 -12.89
CA ALA A 103 -38.10 9.14 -14.31
C ALA A 103 -38.92 8.05 -15.03
N GLU A 104 -38.62 6.77 -14.79
CA GLU A 104 -39.37 5.65 -15.36
C GLU A 104 -40.86 5.65 -14.92
N ILE A 105 -41.13 5.98 -13.66
CA ILE A 105 -42.51 6.06 -13.14
C ILE A 105 -43.27 7.21 -13.81
N VAL A 106 -42.65 8.38 -13.94
CA VAL A 106 -43.25 9.55 -14.59
C VAL A 106 -43.53 9.28 -16.07
N ASP A 107 -42.58 8.69 -16.79
CA ASP A 107 -42.71 8.32 -18.22
C ASP A 107 -43.84 7.31 -18.46
N SER A 108 -44.06 6.39 -17.51
CA SER A 108 -45.16 5.43 -17.56
C SER A 108 -46.55 6.05 -17.27
N GLY A 109 -46.59 7.33 -16.89
CA GLY A 109 -47.80 8.04 -16.49
C GLY A 109 -48.32 7.63 -15.12
N GLY A 110 -47.46 7.11 -14.25
CA GLY A 110 -47.83 6.65 -12.90
C GLY A 110 -48.15 7.79 -11.93
N MET A 111 -47.34 8.84 -11.94
CA MET A 111 -47.50 10.08 -11.16
C MET A 111 -46.61 11.19 -11.76
N SER A 112 -46.72 12.44 -11.30
CA SER A 112 -45.78 13.50 -11.68
C SER A 112 -44.56 13.59 -10.74
N ALA A 113 -43.49 14.26 -11.18
CA ALA A 113 -42.31 14.53 -10.34
C ALA A 113 -42.68 15.22 -9.00
N TYR A 114 -43.55 16.23 -9.06
CA TYR A 114 -44.08 16.89 -7.86
C TYR A 114 -44.84 15.94 -6.91
N GLU A 115 -45.67 15.06 -7.45
CA GLU A 115 -46.42 14.09 -6.63
C GLU A 115 -45.44 13.10 -6.00
N HIS A 116 -44.43 12.62 -6.74
CA HIS A 116 -43.43 11.72 -6.18
C HIS A 116 -42.64 12.40 -5.07
N TYR A 117 -42.16 13.62 -5.33
CA TYR A 117 -41.35 14.33 -4.37
C TYR A 117 -42.12 14.63 -3.08
N GLN A 118 -43.38 15.07 -3.19
CA GLN A 118 -44.23 15.32 -2.01
C GLN A 118 -44.58 14.03 -1.24
N ASP A 119 -44.97 12.97 -1.94
CA ASP A 119 -45.49 11.75 -1.29
C ASP A 119 -44.39 10.80 -0.80
N TYR A 120 -43.18 10.87 -1.39
CA TYR A 120 -42.07 9.95 -1.11
C TYR A 120 -40.73 10.67 -1.01
N GLY A 121 -40.39 11.52 -1.98
CA GLY A 121 -39.02 12.05 -2.12
C GLY A 121 -38.54 12.85 -0.90
N MET A 122 -39.43 13.64 -0.29
CA MET A 122 -39.18 14.33 0.97
C MET A 122 -38.80 13.38 2.11
N ASP A 123 -39.54 12.28 2.30
CA ASP A 123 -39.28 11.30 3.36
C ASP A 123 -38.08 10.39 3.03
N GLU A 124 -37.81 10.15 1.75
CA GLU A 124 -36.60 9.47 1.27
C GLU A 124 -35.34 10.34 1.38
N GLY A 125 -35.49 11.62 1.71
CA GLY A 125 -34.36 12.56 1.80
C GLY A 125 -33.78 12.95 0.44
N ARG A 126 -34.53 12.80 -0.65
CA ARG A 126 -34.11 13.18 -2.00
C ARG A 126 -33.92 14.70 -2.07
N ALA A 127 -32.90 15.15 -2.80
CA ALA A 127 -32.62 16.57 -2.91
C ALA A 127 -33.68 17.29 -3.77
N PRO A 128 -34.16 18.49 -3.38
CA PRO A 128 -35.05 19.28 -4.21
C PRO A 128 -34.34 20.13 -5.28
N LEU A 129 -33.04 20.35 -5.08
CA LEU A 129 -32.16 21.16 -5.92
C LEU A 129 -30.85 20.40 -6.08
N ALA A 130 -30.25 20.44 -7.27
CA ALA A 130 -28.96 19.79 -7.54
C ALA A 130 -27.82 20.37 -6.69
N SER A 131 -27.97 21.62 -6.25
CA SER A 131 -27.01 22.29 -5.36
C SER A 131 -27.23 22.03 -3.86
N PHE A 132 -28.24 21.25 -3.46
CA PHE A 132 -28.49 20.92 -2.06
C PHE A 132 -27.68 19.69 -1.61
N ASP A 133 -26.78 19.90 -0.66
CA ASP A 133 -26.00 18.82 -0.05
C ASP A 133 -26.56 18.50 1.34
N ALA A 134 -27.23 17.35 1.46
CA ALA A 134 -27.84 16.92 2.71
C ALA A 134 -26.81 16.68 3.83
N ASN A 135 -25.63 16.16 3.51
CA ASN A 135 -24.59 15.86 4.51
C ASN A 135 -24.02 17.15 5.08
N HIS A 136 -23.68 18.10 4.21
CA HIS A 136 -23.24 19.44 4.61
C HIS A 136 -24.34 20.16 5.40
N TYR A 137 -25.59 20.08 4.93
CA TYR A 137 -26.72 20.71 5.61
C TYR A 137 -26.86 20.22 7.05
N LEU A 138 -26.69 18.92 7.30
CA LEU A 138 -26.76 18.36 8.66
C LEU A 138 -25.52 18.70 9.49
N LEU A 139 -24.34 18.69 8.90
CA LEU A 139 -23.09 19.07 9.58
C LEU A 139 -23.15 20.54 10.06
N ALA A 140 -23.62 21.44 9.19
CA ALA A 140 -23.73 22.87 9.50
C ALA A 140 -24.89 23.20 10.44
N ASN A 141 -25.87 22.30 10.60
CA ASN A 141 -27.08 22.51 11.41
C ASN A 141 -27.29 21.37 12.40
N PRO A 142 -26.55 21.33 13.54
CA PRO A 142 -26.64 20.26 14.52
C PRO A 142 -28.04 20.06 15.13
N ASP A 143 -28.84 21.14 15.20
CA ASP A 143 -30.23 21.09 15.63
C ASP A 143 -31.10 20.26 14.68
N VAL A 144 -30.82 20.35 13.38
CA VAL A 144 -31.50 19.57 12.35
C VAL A 144 -31.00 18.14 12.34
N ALA A 145 -29.68 17.93 12.49
CA ALA A 145 -29.09 16.60 12.59
C ALA A 145 -29.74 15.77 13.71
N GLU A 146 -29.94 16.36 14.90
CA GLU A 146 -30.64 15.71 16.02
C GLU A 146 -32.09 15.34 15.67
N ALA A 147 -32.81 16.21 14.96
CA ALA A 147 -34.19 15.96 14.54
C ALA A 147 -34.29 14.84 13.48
N VAL A 148 -33.32 14.78 12.55
CA VAL A 148 -33.22 13.72 11.54
C VAL A 148 -32.89 12.39 12.19
N GLU A 149 -31.92 12.34 13.11
CA GLU A 149 -31.57 11.13 13.86
C GLU A 149 -32.75 10.60 14.69
N ALA A 150 -33.56 11.50 15.26
CA ALA A 150 -34.79 11.15 15.98
C ALA A 150 -35.95 10.71 15.06
N GLY A 151 -35.78 10.73 13.74
CA GLY A 151 -36.79 10.36 12.76
C GLY A 151 -37.98 11.32 12.72
N HIS A 152 -37.77 12.60 13.06
CA HIS A 152 -38.84 13.60 13.11
C HIS A 152 -39.06 14.30 11.76
N ILE A 153 -38.01 14.46 10.96
CA ILE A 153 -38.01 15.15 9.67
C ILE A 153 -36.79 14.67 8.87
N SER A 154 -36.80 14.80 7.54
CA SER A 154 -35.59 14.61 6.73
C SER A 154 -34.83 15.94 6.55
N ALA A 155 -33.57 15.88 6.14
CA ALA A 155 -32.77 17.07 5.81
C ALA A 155 -33.42 17.92 4.72
N ALA A 156 -33.87 17.27 3.63
CA ALA A 156 -34.53 17.93 2.50
C ALA A 156 -35.86 18.59 2.90
N THR A 157 -36.67 17.92 3.72
CA THR A 157 -37.93 18.48 4.23
C THR A 157 -37.67 19.69 5.12
N HIS A 158 -36.73 19.61 6.06
CA HIS A 158 -36.37 20.75 6.91
C HIS A 158 -35.81 21.91 6.06
N PHE A 159 -34.95 21.62 5.09
CA PHE A 159 -34.40 22.64 4.20
C PHE A 159 -35.50 23.43 3.49
N LEU A 160 -36.46 22.75 2.85
CA LEU A 160 -37.53 23.42 2.11
C LEU A 160 -38.52 24.17 3.01
N THR A 161 -38.90 23.57 4.14
CA THR A 161 -39.99 24.10 4.98
C THR A 161 -39.50 25.14 6.00
N HIS A 162 -38.22 25.11 6.39
CA HIS A 162 -37.60 26.04 7.34
C HIS A 162 -36.33 26.68 6.79
N GLY A 163 -35.39 25.86 6.32
CA GLY A 163 -34.02 26.25 5.98
C GLY A 163 -33.91 27.40 4.99
N VAL A 164 -34.75 27.38 3.95
CA VAL A 164 -34.83 28.47 2.96
C VAL A 164 -35.18 29.80 3.60
N SER A 165 -36.16 29.82 4.51
CA SER A 165 -36.59 31.05 5.21
C SER A 165 -35.59 31.52 6.27
N GLU A 166 -34.86 30.58 6.86
CA GLU A 166 -33.81 30.83 7.85
C GLU A 166 -32.45 31.18 7.20
N ASN A 167 -32.35 31.14 5.87
CA ASN A 167 -31.11 31.30 5.10
C ASN A 167 -30.00 30.34 5.57
N ARG A 168 -30.36 29.10 5.91
CA ARG A 168 -29.41 28.06 6.32
C ARG A 168 -28.50 27.67 5.14
N PRO A 169 -27.21 27.35 5.39
CA PRO A 169 -26.27 26.97 4.33
C PRO A 169 -26.71 25.66 3.69
N LEU A 170 -26.93 25.67 2.37
CA LEU A 170 -27.45 24.53 1.61
C LEU A 170 -26.35 23.62 1.03
N SER A 171 -25.13 24.14 0.88
CA SER A 171 -24.02 23.43 0.26
C SER A 171 -22.69 23.96 0.78
N PRO A 172 -21.61 23.16 0.70
CA PRO A 172 -20.29 23.55 1.21
C PRO A 172 -19.66 24.67 0.39
N VAL A 173 -20.14 24.93 -0.83
CA VAL A 173 -19.56 25.90 -1.76
C VAL A 173 -20.33 27.22 -1.76
N ILE A 174 -21.67 27.15 -1.71
CA ILE A 174 -22.55 28.32 -1.84
C ILE A 174 -22.84 28.93 -0.47
N SER A 175 -22.27 30.12 -0.22
CA SER A 175 -22.53 30.88 1.01
C SER A 175 -23.59 31.96 0.79
N LEU A 176 -24.81 31.71 1.28
CA LEU A 176 -25.88 32.72 1.28
C LEU A 176 -25.49 33.96 2.11
N ALA A 177 -24.72 33.78 3.17
CA ALA A 177 -24.20 34.90 3.97
C ALA A 177 -23.23 35.78 3.16
N ALA A 178 -22.32 35.18 2.40
CA ALA A 178 -21.41 35.92 1.52
C ALA A 178 -22.18 36.62 0.37
N TYR A 179 -23.19 35.96 -0.18
CA TYR A 179 -24.09 36.54 -1.18
C TYR A 179 -24.78 37.80 -0.66
N LEU A 180 -25.40 37.74 0.53
CA LEU A 180 -26.04 38.90 1.14
C LEU A 180 -25.04 40.01 1.50
N ALA A 181 -23.84 39.66 1.97
CA ALA A 181 -22.81 40.63 2.33
C ALA A 181 -22.33 41.46 1.12
N LEU A 182 -22.35 40.89 -0.08
CA LEU A 182 -21.99 41.58 -1.32
C LEU A 182 -23.18 42.29 -2.00
N ASN A 183 -24.41 41.90 -1.70
CA ASN A 183 -25.62 42.42 -2.34
C ASN A 183 -26.54 43.08 -1.29
N ALA A 184 -26.16 44.29 -0.88
CA ALA A 184 -26.83 45.02 0.21
C ALA A 184 -28.32 45.34 -0.06
N ASP A 185 -28.70 45.47 -1.33
CA ASP A 185 -30.10 45.62 -1.74
C ASP A 185 -30.91 44.35 -1.47
N VAL A 186 -30.33 43.18 -1.76
CA VAL A 186 -30.95 41.87 -1.47
C VAL A 186 -31.05 41.66 0.03
N ALA A 187 -30.00 41.98 0.80
CA ALA A 187 -30.04 41.90 2.25
C ALA A 187 -31.18 42.73 2.86
N ALA A 188 -31.44 43.94 2.34
CA ALA A 188 -32.55 44.77 2.78
C ALA A 188 -33.92 44.16 2.43
N ALA A 189 -34.07 43.55 1.25
CA ALA A 189 -35.30 42.87 0.85
C ALA A 189 -35.58 41.63 1.72
N VAL A 190 -34.54 40.88 2.09
CA VAL A 190 -34.65 39.75 3.03
C VAL A 190 -35.06 40.23 4.43
N GLU A 191 -34.45 41.30 4.94
CA GLU A 191 -34.83 41.88 6.25
C GLU A 191 -36.27 42.41 6.25
N ALA A 192 -36.75 42.93 5.13
CA ALA A 192 -38.14 43.37 4.95
C ALA A 192 -39.14 42.21 4.79
N GLY A 193 -38.67 40.96 4.69
CA GLY A 193 -39.53 39.79 4.45
C GLY A 193 -40.10 39.74 3.04
N GLU A 194 -39.50 40.45 2.09
CA GLU A 194 -39.95 40.48 0.69
C GLU A 194 -39.51 39.22 -0.07
N THR A 195 -38.33 38.68 0.26
CA THR A 195 -37.76 37.46 -0.33
C THR A 195 -36.85 36.72 0.66
N THR A 196 -36.30 35.57 0.28
CA THR A 196 -35.20 34.89 0.98
C THR A 196 -33.90 35.06 0.19
N ALA A 197 -32.73 34.80 0.80
CA ALA A 197 -31.47 34.91 0.10
C ALA A 197 -31.39 33.95 -1.09
N LEU A 198 -31.76 32.68 -0.87
CA LEU A 198 -31.80 31.66 -1.92
C LEU A 198 -32.89 31.97 -2.94
N GLY A 199 -34.06 32.42 -2.51
CA GLY A 199 -35.16 32.79 -3.39
C GLY A 199 -34.77 33.90 -4.36
N HIS A 200 -34.14 34.96 -3.87
CA HIS A 200 -33.59 35.99 -4.75
C HIS A 200 -32.49 35.45 -5.66
N LEU A 201 -31.54 34.66 -5.14
CA LEU A 201 -30.45 34.09 -5.92
C LEU A 201 -30.97 33.30 -7.13
N LEU A 202 -31.91 32.37 -6.89
CA LEU A 202 -32.44 31.47 -7.92
C LEU A 202 -33.47 32.13 -8.82
N ALA A 203 -34.27 33.09 -8.34
CA ALA A 203 -35.26 33.76 -9.18
C ALA A 203 -34.69 34.91 -10.03
N HIS A 204 -33.65 35.59 -9.55
CA HIS A 204 -33.13 36.80 -10.19
C HIS A 204 -31.60 36.89 -10.18
N GLY A 205 -30.95 36.51 -9.08
CA GLY A 205 -29.54 36.78 -8.85
C GLY A 205 -28.60 36.18 -9.89
N LEU A 206 -28.86 34.93 -10.31
CA LEU A 206 -28.06 34.24 -11.33
C LEU A 206 -28.22 34.88 -12.71
N GLU A 207 -29.45 35.21 -13.11
CA GLU A 207 -29.72 35.91 -14.38
C GLU A 207 -29.16 37.33 -14.43
N GLU A 208 -29.18 38.03 -13.29
CA GLU A 208 -28.57 39.36 -13.13
C GLU A 208 -27.03 39.31 -13.13
N GLY A 209 -26.43 38.12 -13.06
CA GLY A 209 -24.99 37.93 -12.97
C GLY A 209 -24.39 38.46 -11.67
N ARG A 210 -25.15 38.41 -10.57
CA ARG A 210 -24.68 38.87 -9.25
C ARG A 210 -23.46 38.06 -8.80
N ASN A 211 -22.61 38.69 -7.99
CA ASN A 211 -21.50 37.99 -7.34
C ASN A 211 -22.05 37.14 -6.19
N LEU A 212 -21.67 35.86 -6.14
CA LEU A 212 -22.17 34.87 -5.17
C LEU A 212 -21.41 34.93 -3.84
N GLY A 213 -20.30 35.65 -3.79
CA GLY A 213 -19.36 35.58 -2.66
C GLY A 213 -18.31 34.50 -2.88
N ASN A 214 -17.39 34.37 -1.93
CA ASN A 214 -16.31 33.37 -1.95
C ASN A 214 -15.50 33.35 -3.25
N GLY A 215 -15.39 34.49 -3.94
CA GLY A 215 -14.70 34.60 -5.22
C GLY A 215 -15.43 33.97 -6.41
N ILE A 216 -16.72 33.66 -6.28
CA ILE A 216 -17.55 33.06 -7.33
C ILE A 216 -18.40 34.14 -8.00
N SER A 217 -18.38 34.19 -9.33
CA SER A 217 -19.14 35.14 -10.14
C SER A 217 -19.39 34.62 -11.56
N ALA A 218 -20.47 35.08 -12.19
CA ALA A 218 -20.83 34.72 -13.57
C ALA A 218 -19.71 34.97 -14.60
N VAL A 219 -18.79 35.91 -14.34
CA VAL A 219 -17.69 36.22 -15.27
C VAL A 219 -16.75 35.03 -15.46
N GLN A 220 -16.56 34.20 -14.43
CA GLN A 220 -15.70 33.01 -14.50
C GLN A 220 -16.28 31.93 -15.41
N PHE A 221 -17.60 31.94 -15.62
CA PHE A 221 -18.35 30.93 -16.39
C PHE A 221 -18.78 31.45 -17.77
N GLY A 222 -18.33 32.65 -18.16
CA GLY A 222 -18.76 33.29 -19.41
C GLY A 222 -18.44 32.51 -20.69
N ASN A 223 -17.45 31.62 -20.65
CA ASN A 223 -17.06 30.76 -21.76
C ASN A 223 -17.55 29.30 -21.62
N ASP A 224 -18.09 28.92 -20.45
CA ASP A 224 -18.48 27.54 -20.15
C ASP A 224 -19.80 27.19 -20.86
N PRO A 225 -19.79 26.26 -21.85
CA PRO A 225 -20.99 25.95 -22.62
C PRO A 225 -22.12 25.40 -21.76
N VAL A 226 -21.81 24.60 -20.73
CA VAL A 226 -22.81 24.01 -19.82
C VAL A 226 -23.54 25.10 -19.05
N TYR A 227 -22.79 26.04 -18.46
CA TYR A 227 -23.35 27.22 -17.80
C TYR A 227 -24.20 28.07 -18.76
N GLN A 228 -23.70 28.34 -19.98
CA GLN A 228 -24.42 29.19 -20.95
C GLN A 228 -25.72 28.54 -21.43
N GLU A 229 -25.73 27.22 -21.61
CA GLU A 229 -26.94 26.47 -21.99
C GLU A 229 -27.98 26.50 -20.88
N ALA A 230 -27.60 26.20 -19.64
CA ALA A 230 -28.48 26.27 -18.48
C ALA A 230 -29.06 27.68 -18.29
N LEU A 231 -28.22 28.72 -18.39
CA LEU A 231 -28.66 30.11 -18.29
C LEU A 231 -29.62 30.49 -19.42
N ALA A 232 -29.38 30.04 -20.65
CA ALA A 232 -30.26 30.31 -21.79
C ALA A 232 -31.60 29.56 -21.69
N ALA A 233 -31.62 28.42 -21.02
CA ALA A 233 -32.83 27.65 -20.72
C ALA A 233 -33.64 28.25 -19.55
N GLY A 234 -33.05 29.17 -18.77
CA GLY A 234 -33.64 29.65 -17.52
C GLY A 234 -33.59 28.61 -16.40
N ASP A 235 -32.71 27.61 -16.51
CA ASP A 235 -32.54 26.56 -15.50
C ASP A 235 -31.55 27.02 -14.43
N THR A 236 -32.05 27.81 -13.49
CA THR A 236 -31.21 28.45 -12.46
C THR A 236 -30.66 27.44 -11.44
N ASP A 237 -31.29 26.29 -11.27
CA ASP A 237 -30.76 25.19 -10.47
C ASP A 237 -29.55 24.54 -11.16
N ALA A 238 -29.66 24.22 -12.45
CA ALA A 238 -28.52 23.70 -13.22
C ALA A 238 -27.36 24.71 -13.32
N VAL A 239 -27.67 26.01 -13.42
CA VAL A 239 -26.66 27.09 -13.35
C VAL A 239 -25.92 27.05 -12.01
N LEU A 240 -26.65 27.00 -10.88
CA LEU A 240 -26.03 26.99 -9.55
C LEU A 240 -25.24 25.71 -9.28
N ALA A 241 -25.74 24.57 -9.75
CA ALA A 241 -25.05 23.28 -9.66
C ALA A 241 -23.72 23.30 -10.42
N ARG A 242 -23.73 23.77 -11.68
CA ARG A 242 -22.50 23.92 -12.48
C ARG A 242 -21.51 24.88 -11.85
N MET A 243 -22.00 25.99 -11.29
CA MET A 243 -21.13 26.92 -10.54
C MET A 243 -20.52 26.27 -9.30
N SER A 244 -21.28 25.43 -8.60
CA SER A 244 -20.84 24.73 -7.39
C SER A 244 -19.79 23.67 -7.72
N GLU A 245 -19.98 22.90 -8.78
CA GLU A 245 -19.06 21.86 -9.28
C GLU A 245 -17.65 22.41 -9.53
N VAL A 246 -17.56 23.53 -10.25
CA VAL A 246 -16.28 24.11 -10.71
C VAL A 246 -15.62 24.97 -9.65
N ALA A 247 -16.40 25.60 -8.77
CA ALA A 247 -15.91 26.63 -7.85
C ALA A 247 -14.69 26.22 -7.01
N PRO A 248 -14.61 25.00 -6.43
CA PRO A 248 -13.44 24.57 -5.66
C PRO A 248 -12.11 24.67 -6.42
N PHE A 249 -12.15 24.59 -7.75
CA PHE A 249 -10.96 24.63 -8.60
C PHE A 249 -10.62 26.03 -9.14
N LEU A 250 -11.47 27.03 -8.88
CA LEU A 250 -11.22 28.40 -9.32
C LEU A 250 -10.08 29.03 -8.49
N PRO A 251 -9.08 29.69 -9.10
CA PRO A 251 -7.99 30.34 -8.35
C PRO A 251 -8.45 31.45 -7.39
N ALA A 252 -9.62 32.02 -7.64
CA ALA A 252 -10.19 33.08 -6.82
C ALA A 252 -11.09 32.54 -5.70
N PHE A 253 -11.39 31.23 -5.69
CA PHE A 253 -12.29 30.64 -4.71
C PHE A 253 -11.72 30.82 -3.31
N SER A 254 -12.56 31.37 -2.43
CA SER A 254 -12.28 31.48 -1.01
C SER A 254 -13.15 30.46 -0.31
N ALA A 255 -12.57 29.29 -0.05
CA ALA A 255 -13.24 28.21 0.67
C ALA A 255 -13.86 28.73 2.00
N PRO A 256 -15.11 28.37 2.31
CA PRO A 256 -15.71 28.61 3.61
C PRO A 256 -14.89 27.99 4.76
N GLU A 257 -15.15 28.45 5.99
CA GLU A 257 -14.60 27.82 7.19
C GLU A 257 -15.07 26.35 7.25
N ASP A 258 -14.15 25.44 7.56
CA ASP A 258 -14.36 23.98 7.61
C ASP A 258 -14.75 23.32 6.27
N PHE A 259 -14.49 23.98 5.13
CA PHE A 259 -14.65 23.38 3.81
C PHE A 259 -13.57 22.32 3.56
N GLU A 260 -14.01 21.08 3.35
CA GLU A 260 -13.19 19.99 2.83
C GLU A 260 -13.79 19.51 1.51
N LEU A 261 -12.96 19.39 0.47
CA LEU A 261 -13.39 18.89 -0.83
C LEU A 261 -13.36 17.35 -0.79
N PRO A 262 -14.49 16.65 -1.04
CA PRO A 262 -14.52 15.19 -1.09
C PRO A 262 -13.57 14.62 -2.15
N ALA A 263 -12.97 13.46 -1.89
CA ALA A 263 -12.02 12.82 -2.82
C ALA A 263 -12.68 12.35 -4.13
N ASP A 264 -13.99 12.10 -4.09
CA ASP A 264 -14.85 11.72 -5.22
C ASP A 264 -15.46 12.94 -5.93
N TRP A 265 -15.07 14.17 -5.56
CA TRP A 265 -15.60 15.38 -6.19
C TRP A 265 -15.25 15.40 -7.69
N PRO A 266 -16.23 15.64 -8.58
CA PRO A 266 -16.01 15.56 -10.01
C PRO A 266 -15.05 16.66 -10.47
N ILE A 267 -14.01 16.24 -11.21
CA ILE A 267 -13.15 17.19 -11.92
C ILE A 267 -13.87 17.58 -13.20
N PRO A 268 -14.16 18.87 -13.42
CA PRO A 268 -14.87 19.31 -14.61
C PRO A 268 -13.99 19.07 -15.83
N GLN A 269 -14.40 18.13 -16.70
CA GLN A 269 -13.64 17.75 -17.91
C GLN A 269 -14.02 18.60 -19.12
N ASP A 270 -15.20 19.20 -19.11
CA ASP A 270 -15.80 19.96 -20.21
C ASP A 270 -15.86 21.47 -19.94
N PHE A 271 -15.28 21.95 -18.83
CA PHE A 271 -15.26 23.36 -18.51
C PHE A 271 -14.34 24.13 -19.44
N VAL A 272 -14.78 25.33 -19.84
CA VAL A 272 -13.99 26.24 -20.66
C VAL A 272 -13.74 27.52 -19.87
N PRO A 273 -12.54 27.71 -19.28
CA PRO A 273 -12.25 28.91 -18.52
C PRO A 273 -12.16 30.17 -19.39
N PRO A 274 -12.19 31.36 -18.76
CA PRO A 274 -11.79 32.59 -19.41
C PRO A 274 -10.35 32.51 -19.95
N GLU A 275 -10.07 33.21 -21.04
CA GLU A 275 -8.75 33.18 -21.69
C GLU A 275 -7.63 33.56 -20.69
N GLY A 276 -6.63 32.68 -20.57
CA GLY A 276 -5.47 32.87 -19.69
C GLY A 276 -5.70 32.53 -18.22
N VAL A 277 -6.85 31.96 -17.85
CA VAL A 277 -7.12 31.44 -16.50
C VAL A 277 -6.90 29.93 -16.49
N LEU A 278 -6.04 29.46 -15.59
CA LEU A 278 -5.91 28.03 -15.28
C LEU A 278 -6.65 27.73 -13.98
N LEU A 279 -7.36 26.59 -13.95
CA LEU A 279 -7.90 26.02 -12.72
C LEU A 279 -6.77 25.42 -11.86
N ARG A 280 -7.04 25.24 -10.57
CA ARG A 280 -6.08 24.70 -9.60
C ARG A 280 -6.74 23.64 -8.76
N VAL A 281 -6.01 22.55 -8.53
CA VAL A 281 -6.39 21.60 -7.50
C VAL A 281 -6.12 22.24 -6.13
N PRO A 282 -7.05 22.16 -5.16
CA PRO A 282 -6.80 22.62 -3.79
C PRO A 282 -5.58 21.91 -3.17
N GLU A 283 -4.79 22.65 -2.41
CA GLU A 283 -3.60 22.09 -1.74
C GLU A 283 -3.99 20.95 -0.79
N GLY A 284 -3.32 19.79 -0.93
CA GLY A 284 -3.57 18.61 -0.12
C GLY A 284 -4.78 17.77 -0.54
N TRP A 285 -5.56 18.19 -1.54
CA TRP A 285 -6.62 17.35 -2.10
C TRP A 285 -6.05 16.32 -3.07
N VAL A 286 -6.49 15.08 -2.92
CA VAL A 286 -6.10 13.93 -3.74
C VAL A 286 -7.39 13.22 -4.18
N PRO A 287 -7.56 12.92 -5.48
CA PRO A 287 -8.73 12.20 -5.97
C PRO A 287 -8.73 10.75 -5.47
N GLU A 288 -9.91 10.12 -5.43
CA GLU A 288 -10.05 8.71 -5.04
C GLU A 288 -9.24 7.77 -5.95
N GLU A 289 -9.20 8.06 -7.25
CA GLU A 289 -8.47 7.29 -8.27
C GLU A 289 -7.55 8.21 -9.08
N PRO A 290 -6.40 7.72 -9.58
CA PRO A 290 -5.51 8.49 -10.43
C PRO A 290 -6.24 9.09 -11.65
N VAL A 291 -6.17 10.41 -11.79
CA VAL A 291 -6.91 11.13 -12.84
C VAL A 291 -6.00 12.03 -13.67
N MET A 292 -6.24 12.07 -14.97
CA MET A 292 -5.60 13.04 -15.86
C MET A 292 -6.34 14.38 -15.79
N LEU A 293 -5.61 15.44 -15.45
CA LEU A 293 -6.19 16.78 -15.44
C LEU A 293 -6.30 17.35 -16.86
N PRO A 294 -7.41 18.04 -17.19
CA PRO A 294 -7.50 18.80 -18.43
C PRO A 294 -6.37 19.85 -18.56
N GLU A 295 -5.98 20.20 -19.79
CA GLU A 295 -4.89 21.17 -20.05
C GLU A 295 -5.12 22.56 -19.43
N TYR A 296 -6.37 22.91 -19.13
CA TYR A 296 -6.72 24.16 -18.48
C TYR A 296 -6.61 24.14 -16.96
N PHE A 297 -6.11 23.05 -16.37
CA PHE A 297 -5.62 23.01 -14.99
C PHE A 297 -4.11 23.28 -14.95
N GLU A 298 -3.66 23.90 -13.86
CA GLU A 298 -2.25 23.84 -13.47
C GLU A 298 -1.88 22.37 -13.25
N GLN A 299 -0.93 21.87 -14.04
CA GLN A 299 -0.52 20.47 -13.99
C GLN A 299 0.28 20.24 -12.69
N PRO A 300 -0.03 19.18 -11.92
CA PRO A 300 0.51 18.95 -10.58
C PRO A 300 2.02 18.65 -10.63
N PHE A 301 2.46 18.05 -11.73
CA PHE A 301 3.87 17.91 -12.06
C PHE A 301 4.07 17.96 -13.58
N ALA A 302 5.19 18.54 -14.00
CA ALA A 302 5.51 18.68 -15.42
C ALA A 302 6.27 17.44 -15.91
N ALA A 303 5.74 16.77 -16.92
CA ALA A 303 6.44 15.74 -17.69
C ALA A 303 6.59 16.24 -19.14
N GLU A 304 7.82 16.25 -19.63
CA GLU A 304 8.14 16.71 -20.98
C GLU A 304 8.87 15.62 -21.76
N VAL A 305 8.49 15.44 -23.02
CA VAL A 305 9.17 14.51 -23.94
C VAL A 305 10.09 15.32 -24.86
N SER A 306 11.38 15.01 -24.83
CA SER A 306 12.38 15.66 -25.68
C SER A 306 12.17 15.31 -27.16
N PRO A 307 12.78 16.05 -28.11
CA PRO A 307 12.77 15.69 -29.53
C PRO A 307 13.33 14.29 -29.84
N GLU A 308 14.17 13.76 -28.95
CA GLU A 308 14.75 12.42 -29.00
C GLU A 308 13.82 11.33 -28.44
N GLY A 309 12.66 11.70 -27.89
CA GLY A 309 11.68 10.78 -27.33
C GLY A 309 11.92 10.39 -25.87
N VAL A 310 12.78 11.11 -25.16
CA VAL A 310 13.06 10.86 -23.73
C VAL A 310 12.14 11.72 -22.87
N LEU A 311 11.38 11.08 -21.99
CA LEU A 311 10.57 11.76 -20.99
C LEU A 311 11.44 12.18 -19.80
N SER A 312 11.28 13.42 -19.37
CA SER A 312 11.90 13.96 -18.16
C SER A 312 10.86 14.71 -17.33
N PHE A 313 11.00 14.64 -16.02
CA PHE A 313 10.17 15.40 -15.10
C PHE A 313 10.83 16.75 -14.77
N GLY A 314 10.00 17.77 -14.54
CA GLY A 314 10.48 19.10 -14.17
C GLY A 314 11.35 19.10 -12.90
N PRO A 315 12.22 20.10 -12.70
CA PRO A 315 13.16 20.13 -11.58
C PRO A 315 12.50 20.29 -10.21
N GLU A 316 11.23 20.70 -10.16
CA GLU A 316 10.44 20.81 -8.92
C GLU A 316 9.80 19.47 -8.52
N VAL A 317 9.85 18.47 -9.41
CA VAL A 317 9.31 17.13 -9.17
C VAL A 317 10.34 16.33 -8.38
N SER A 318 9.98 15.97 -7.16
CA SER A 318 10.79 15.14 -6.24
C SER A 318 9.93 14.03 -5.64
N GLY A 319 10.58 12.99 -5.12
CA GLY A 319 9.92 11.83 -4.51
C GLY A 319 9.43 10.79 -5.52
N GLU A 320 8.49 9.96 -5.06
CA GLU A 320 7.95 8.82 -5.81
C GLU A 320 7.07 9.29 -6.98
N ILE A 321 7.31 8.67 -8.13
CA ILE A 321 6.53 8.77 -9.37
C ILE A 321 6.17 7.34 -9.77
N ARG A 322 4.88 7.00 -9.76
CA ARG A 322 4.42 5.64 -10.07
C ARG A 322 4.10 5.45 -11.55
N VAL A 323 4.59 4.37 -12.14
CA VAL A 323 4.25 3.93 -13.50
C VAL A 323 3.04 3.00 -13.44
N ILE A 324 2.04 3.28 -14.27
CA ILE A 324 0.89 2.40 -14.48
C ILE A 324 0.70 2.12 -15.97
N ASN A 325 0.26 0.92 -16.31
CA ASN A 325 -0.03 0.51 -17.68
C ASN A 325 -1.47 0.87 -18.07
N LEU A 326 -1.61 1.80 -19.01
CA LEU A 326 -2.90 2.17 -19.61
C LEU A 326 -2.91 1.74 -21.07
N ASP A 327 -3.48 0.56 -21.35
CA ASP A 327 -3.64 0.01 -22.69
C ASP A 327 -2.32 -0.04 -23.50
N GLY A 328 -1.21 -0.41 -22.85
CA GLY A 328 0.13 -0.49 -23.48
C GLY A 328 0.88 0.84 -23.55
N GLN A 329 0.43 1.83 -22.79
CA GLN A 329 1.13 3.09 -22.56
C GLN A 329 1.51 3.21 -21.09
N ALA A 330 2.77 3.54 -20.83
CA ALA A 330 3.25 3.94 -19.52
C ALA A 330 2.69 5.33 -19.20
N ALA A 331 1.77 5.37 -18.25
CA ALA A 331 1.31 6.59 -17.63
C ALA A 331 2.03 6.78 -16.29
N PHE A 332 2.38 8.03 -15.99
CA PHE A 332 3.16 8.38 -14.80
C PHE A 332 2.23 9.09 -13.84
N THR A 333 2.29 8.73 -12.56
CA THR A 333 1.39 9.24 -11.54
C THR A 333 2.13 9.79 -10.34
N GLN A 334 1.64 10.89 -9.80
CA GLN A 334 2.14 11.48 -8.56
C GLN A 334 1.01 12.23 -7.85
N GLY A 335 0.84 11.99 -6.55
CA GLY A 335 -0.18 12.66 -5.73
C GLY A 335 -1.62 12.42 -6.23
N GLY A 336 -1.91 11.26 -6.80
CA GLY A 336 -3.22 10.91 -7.37
C GLY A 336 -3.50 11.51 -8.75
N PHE A 337 -2.50 12.09 -9.42
CA PHE A 337 -2.67 12.66 -10.75
C PHE A 337 -1.82 11.98 -11.79
N ILE A 338 -2.36 11.84 -12.99
CA ILE A 338 -1.68 11.27 -14.16
C ILE A 338 -1.04 12.41 -14.98
N ALA A 339 0.23 12.24 -15.33
CA ALA A 339 0.94 13.14 -16.24
C ALA A 339 0.26 13.22 -17.61
N ALA A 340 0.28 14.40 -18.23
CA ALA A 340 -0.27 14.60 -19.57
C ALA A 340 0.47 13.81 -20.67
N GLN A 341 1.71 13.40 -20.43
CA GLN A 341 2.52 12.62 -21.37
C GLN A 341 2.60 11.16 -20.97
N THR A 342 2.50 10.28 -21.95
CA THR A 342 2.69 8.83 -21.80
C THR A 342 3.83 8.35 -22.69
N LEU A 343 4.38 7.17 -22.40
CA LEU A 343 5.36 6.51 -23.25
C LEU A 343 4.86 5.14 -23.72
N PRO A 344 5.27 4.67 -24.91
CA PRO A 344 4.97 3.31 -25.34
C PRO A 344 5.71 2.27 -24.51
N MET A 345 5.00 1.22 -24.09
CA MET A 345 5.55 0.06 -23.38
C MET A 345 5.95 -1.06 -24.37
N ASP A 346 6.74 -0.70 -25.38
CA ASP A 346 7.28 -1.63 -26.38
C ASP A 346 8.82 -1.69 -26.39
N GLY A 347 9.45 -1.19 -25.31
CA GLY A 347 10.90 -1.05 -25.18
C GLY A 347 11.46 0.23 -25.82
N SER A 348 10.65 1.04 -26.51
CA SER A 348 11.11 2.31 -27.09
C SER A 348 10.91 3.53 -26.18
N GLY A 349 10.07 3.42 -25.15
CA GLY A 349 9.89 4.46 -24.14
C GLY A 349 11.14 4.66 -23.30
N ALA A 350 11.61 5.89 -23.15
CA ALA A 350 12.78 6.23 -22.34
C ALA A 350 12.46 7.31 -21.31
N VAL A 351 12.89 7.12 -20.07
CA VAL A 351 12.72 8.05 -18.94
C VAL A 351 14.08 8.47 -18.40
N HIS A 352 14.24 9.75 -18.09
CA HIS A 352 15.43 10.30 -17.44
C HIS A 352 15.09 10.87 -16.06
N LEU A 353 15.73 10.36 -15.01
CA LEU A 353 15.49 10.72 -13.62
C LEU A 353 16.65 11.56 -13.05
N THR A 354 16.30 12.56 -12.24
CA THR A 354 17.27 13.29 -11.41
C THR A 354 17.42 12.63 -10.03
N ALA A 355 18.48 12.97 -9.29
CA ALA A 355 18.80 12.34 -8.01
C ALA A 355 17.70 12.47 -6.91
N GLU A 356 16.75 13.40 -7.05
CA GLU A 356 15.66 13.60 -6.09
C GLU A 356 14.37 12.85 -6.49
N GLN A 357 14.41 12.10 -7.60
CA GLN A 357 13.24 11.40 -8.17
C GLN A 357 13.39 9.88 -8.00
N GLU A 358 12.27 9.24 -7.69
CA GLU A 358 12.14 7.80 -7.62
C GLU A 358 11.04 7.34 -8.56
N LEU A 359 11.33 6.37 -9.43
CA LEU A 359 10.35 5.76 -10.31
C LEU A 359 9.92 4.41 -9.74
N ALA A 360 8.64 4.28 -9.37
CA ALA A 360 8.08 3.09 -8.74
C ALA A 360 7.02 2.41 -9.63
N GLY A 361 6.78 1.12 -9.44
CA GLY A 361 5.72 0.37 -10.11
C GLY A 361 6.12 -1.07 -10.45
N LEU A 362 5.22 -1.79 -11.13
CA LEU A 362 5.44 -3.20 -11.42
C LEU A 362 6.70 -3.42 -12.27
N TYR A 363 7.48 -4.45 -11.94
CA TYR A 363 8.67 -4.86 -12.70
C TYR A 363 8.35 -5.07 -14.19
N SER A 364 7.22 -5.70 -14.49
CA SER A 364 6.77 -5.94 -15.87
C SER A 364 6.51 -4.65 -16.66
N ASP A 365 6.10 -3.57 -15.98
CA ASP A 365 5.80 -2.28 -16.58
C ASP A 365 7.07 -1.42 -16.70
N ILE A 366 7.88 -1.34 -15.65
CA ILE A 366 9.15 -0.60 -15.68
C ILE A 366 10.14 -1.26 -16.66
N GLY A 367 10.18 -2.59 -16.71
CA GLY A 367 11.04 -3.34 -17.63
C GLY A 367 10.71 -3.15 -19.11
N ALA A 368 9.53 -2.59 -19.42
CA ALA A 368 9.17 -2.17 -20.78
C ALA A 368 9.73 -0.79 -21.18
N LEU A 369 10.43 -0.12 -20.25
CA LEU A 369 11.01 1.22 -20.42
C LEU A 369 12.54 1.19 -20.32
N THR A 370 13.19 2.14 -20.97
CA THR A 370 14.61 2.45 -20.73
C THR A 370 14.73 3.54 -19.69
N VAL A 371 15.19 3.22 -18.48
CA VAL A 371 15.40 4.20 -17.41
C VAL A 371 16.86 4.64 -17.36
N THR A 372 17.10 5.94 -17.25
CA THR A 372 18.44 6.53 -17.17
C THR A 372 18.49 7.64 -16.12
N GLY A 373 19.69 8.01 -15.65
CA GLY A 373 19.87 9.16 -14.77
C GLY A 373 20.45 8.78 -13.40
N GLU A 374 20.33 9.70 -12.45
CA GLU A 374 20.87 9.56 -11.08
C GLU A 374 19.78 9.23 -10.05
N GLY A 375 18.51 9.20 -10.46
CA GLY A 375 17.38 8.89 -9.60
C GLY A 375 17.29 7.41 -9.22
N ALA A 376 16.37 7.11 -8.31
CA ALA A 376 16.09 5.77 -7.84
C ALA A 376 15.00 5.08 -8.66
N VAL A 377 15.02 3.75 -8.69
CA VAL A 377 13.97 2.91 -9.25
C VAL A 377 13.56 1.87 -8.21
N LEU A 378 12.26 1.75 -7.98
CA LEU A 378 11.63 0.70 -7.19
C LEU A 378 10.79 -0.17 -8.13
N ALA A 379 11.24 -1.37 -8.43
CA ALA A 379 10.50 -2.32 -9.25
C ALA A 379 9.83 -3.37 -8.35
N GLU A 380 8.50 -3.38 -8.36
CA GLU A 380 7.65 -4.21 -7.50
C GLU A 380 7.22 -5.49 -8.26
N GLY A 381 7.28 -6.65 -7.63
CA GLY A 381 6.64 -7.87 -8.09
C GLY A 381 5.16 -7.89 -7.73
N THR A 382 4.56 -9.06 -7.82
CA THR A 382 3.15 -9.31 -7.58
C THR A 382 2.97 -10.03 -6.23
N ALA A 383 1.76 -10.54 -5.97
CA ALA A 383 1.52 -11.44 -4.84
C ALA A 383 1.55 -12.92 -5.27
N GLU A 384 2.11 -13.19 -6.46
CA GLU A 384 2.35 -14.53 -6.99
C GLU A 384 3.85 -14.74 -7.14
N ALA A 385 4.29 -16.00 -7.18
CA ALA A 385 5.69 -16.36 -7.45
C ALA A 385 6.20 -15.74 -8.76
N ASP A 386 7.17 -14.86 -8.64
CA ASP A 386 7.76 -14.06 -9.69
C ASP A 386 9.19 -14.50 -10.04
N THR A 387 9.61 -14.19 -11.27
CA THR A 387 11.00 -14.34 -11.69
C THR A 387 11.47 -13.02 -12.28
N ILE A 388 12.24 -12.29 -11.47
CA ILE A 388 12.71 -10.94 -11.76
C ILE A 388 14.19 -11.00 -12.10
N ASP A 389 14.57 -10.52 -13.29
CA ASP A 389 15.97 -10.45 -13.73
C ASP A 389 16.36 -9.00 -14.01
N ALA A 390 17.00 -8.39 -13.03
CA ALA A 390 17.49 -7.02 -13.06
C ALA A 390 19.01 -6.94 -13.32
N SER A 391 19.67 -8.06 -13.62
CA SER A 391 21.14 -8.13 -13.76
C SER A 391 21.70 -7.21 -14.86
N GLU A 392 20.92 -6.93 -15.90
CA GLU A 392 21.30 -6.05 -17.01
C GLU A 392 20.81 -4.59 -16.82
N TRP A 393 20.12 -4.27 -15.71
CA TRP A 393 19.60 -2.94 -15.45
C TRP A 393 20.69 -2.03 -14.88
N ASN A 394 21.10 -1.03 -15.67
CA ASN A 394 22.12 -0.06 -15.29
C ASN A 394 21.49 1.24 -14.75
N VAL A 395 20.93 1.15 -13.54
CA VAL A 395 20.34 2.27 -12.80
C VAL A 395 21.16 2.51 -11.54
N ALA A 396 21.41 3.79 -11.20
CA ALA A 396 22.32 4.14 -10.11
C ALA A 396 21.85 3.66 -8.73
N ASN A 397 20.53 3.67 -8.48
CA ASN A 397 19.92 3.13 -7.27
C ASN A 397 18.69 2.31 -7.69
N LEU A 398 18.79 0.99 -7.63
CA LEU A 398 17.69 0.09 -7.99
C LEU A 398 17.33 -0.77 -6.79
N THR A 399 16.06 -0.76 -6.43
CA THR A 399 15.45 -1.67 -5.47
C THR A 399 14.48 -2.56 -6.23
N ILE A 400 14.64 -3.87 -6.09
CA ILE A 400 13.66 -4.86 -6.50
C ILE A 400 12.95 -5.33 -5.25
N ASP A 401 11.62 -5.22 -5.22
CA ASP A 401 10.79 -5.72 -4.14
C ASP A 401 9.86 -6.77 -4.74
N ALA A 402 10.10 -8.05 -4.47
CA ALA A 402 9.40 -9.13 -5.17
C ALA A 402 7.96 -9.32 -4.66
N GLY A 403 7.69 -9.03 -3.39
CA GLY A 403 6.34 -8.97 -2.84
C GLY A 403 5.97 -10.20 -2.03
N GLU A 404 4.83 -10.82 -2.31
CA GLU A 404 4.45 -12.09 -1.66
C GLU A 404 4.64 -13.21 -2.68
N GLY A 405 5.28 -14.32 -2.30
CA GLY A 405 5.54 -15.41 -3.25
C GLY A 405 6.79 -16.20 -2.89
N ASP A 406 6.99 -17.31 -3.60
CA ASP A 406 8.28 -17.99 -3.62
C ASP A 406 9.05 -17.47 -4.84
N ASP A 407 9.78 -16.38 -4.69
CA ASP A 407 10.28 -15.57 -5.79
C ASP A 407 11.71 -15.92 -6.19
N ILE A 408 12.07 -15.61 -7.45
CA ILE A 408 13.46 -15.70 -7.92
C ILE A 408 13.90 -14.31 -8.38
N ILE A 409 14.88 -13.74 -7.68
CA ILE A 409 15.35 -12.38 -7.90
C ILE A 409 16.81 -12.42 -8.32
N THR A 410 17.11 -11.99 -9.55
CA THR A 410 18.48 -11.88 -10.05
C THR A 410 18.93 -10.42 -10.04
N VAL A 411 19.97 -10.12 -9.26
CA VAL A 411 20.55 -8.76 -9.12
C VAL A 411 22.06 -8.74 -9.38
N ALA A 412 22.56 -7.55 -9.73
CA ALA A 412 23.97 -7.24 -9.96
C ALA A 412 24.39 -5.93 -9.25
N ASP A 413 25.68 -5.64 -9.17
CA ASP A 413 26.33 -4.38 -8.76
C ASP A 413 25.45 -3.26 -8.14
N THR A 414 25.58 -3.00 -6.83
CA THR A 414 24.94 -1.85 -6.12
C THR A 414 23.41 -1.85 -6.08
N GLN A 415 22.77 -2.92 -6.54
CA GLN A 415 21.33 -3.12 -6.46
C GLN A 415 20.90 -3.65 -5.08
N THR A 416 19.64 -3.40 -4.73
CA THR A 416 18.97 -3.93 -3.54
C THR A 416 17.87 -4.89 -3.97
N ALA A 417 17.81 -6.07 -3.34
CA ALA A 417 16.73 -7.03 -3.50
C ALA A 417 15.99 -7.20 -2.18
N VAL A 418 14.66 -7.21 -2.24
CA VAL A 418 13.75 -7.46 -1.13
C VAL A 418 12.87 -8.65 -1.53
N GLY A 419 12.94 -9.73 -0.74
CA GLY A 419 12.18 -10.98 -0.97
C GLY A 419 10.71 -10.78 -0.66
N GLY A 420 10.41 -10.65 0.64
CA GLY A 420 9.07 -10.35 1.13
C GLY A 420 8.52 -11.51 1.94
N GLU A 421 7.31 -11.99 1.67
CA GLU A 421 6.77 -13.20 2.34
C GLU A 421 6.87 -14.42 1.42
N GLY A 422 7.61 -15.45 1.81
CA GLY A 422 7.63 -16.76 1.14
C GLY A 422 9.02 -17.40 1.17
N ALA A 423 9.30 -18.34 0.27
CA ALA A 423 10.62 -18.97 0.13
C ALA A 423 11.32 -18.44 -1.13
N ASP A 424 12.15 -17.41 -0.95
CA ASP A 424 12.77 -16.62 -2.00
C ASP A 424 14.18 -17.07 -2.36
N THR A 425 14.51 -16.99 -3.64
CA THR A 425 15.84 -17.27 -4.18
C THR A 425 16.48 -16.01 -4.71
N PHE A 426 17.52 -15.54 -4.03
CA PHE A 426 18.32 -14.38 -4.44
C PHE A 426 19.53 -14.86 -5.26
N VAL A 427 19.46 -14.70 -6.59
CA VAL A 427 20.55 -15.03 -7.51
C VAL A 427 21.48 -13.83 -7.64
N ILE A 428 22.72 -14.01 -7.20
CA ILE A 428 23.73 -12.97 -7.20
C ILE A 428 24.68 -13.14 -8.39
N SER A 429 24.67 -12.16 -9.30
CA SER A 429 25.62 -12.09 -10.41
C SER A 429 26.71 -11.08 -10.09
N ALA A 430 27.91 -11.57 -9.78
CA ALA A 430 29.07 -10.73 -9.42
C ALA A 430 30.36 -11.27 -10.08
N THR A 431 31.28 -10.36 -10.44
CA THR A 431 32.57 -10.71 -11.08
C THR A 431 33.74 -10.12 -10.27
N ALA A 432 34.80 -10.90 -10.07
CA ALA A 432 36.01 -10.47 -9.34
C ALA A 432 36.60 -9.13 -9.84
N GLY A 433 36.95 -8.25 -8.90
CA GLY A 433 37.54 -6.93 -9.15
C GLY A 433 36.55 -5.81 -9.49
N VAL A 434 35.25 -6.00 -9.31
CA VAL A 434 34.24 -4.94 -9.33
C VAL A 434 33.87 -4.58 -7.89
N ALA A 435 33.88 -3.29 -7.56
CA ALA A 435 33.45 -2.84 -6.24
C ALA A 435 31.92 -2.90 -6.15
N SER A 436 31.40 -3.93 -5.49
CA SER A 436 29.96 -4.24 -5.50
C SER A 436 29.49 -4.50 -4.08
N VAL A 437 28.57 -3.65 -3.59
CA VAL A 437 27.76 -3.93 -2.41
C VAL A 437 26.40 -4.37 -2.92
N ILE A 438 25.97 -5.59 -2.63
CA ILE A 438 24.60 -6.03 -2.93
C ILE A 438 23.86 -6.15 -1.62
N THR A 439 22.72 -5.47 -1.51
CA THR A 439 21.90 -5.51 -0.30
C THR A 439 20.75 -6.47 -0.50
N ILE A 440 20.65 -7.49 0.34
CA ILE A 440 19.47 -8.36 0.43
C ILE A 440 18.77 -7.99 1.73
N SER A 441 17.49 -7.64 1.64
CA SER A 441 16.65 -7.39 2.81
C SER A 441 15.48 -8.35 2.80
N ASP A 442 15.30 -9.09 3.87
CA ASP A 442 14.17 -9.97 4.06
C ASP A 442 13.74 -9.89 5.53
N TYR A 443 12.42 -9.89 5.78
CA TYR A 443 11.86 -9.79 7.11
C TYR A 443 11.83 -11.16 7.84
N ASP A 444 11.92 -12.28 7.11
CA ASP A 444 11.83 -13.63 7.68
C ASP A 444 12.55 -14.71 6.84
N ILE A 445 13.90 -14.76 6.90
CA ILE A 445 14.77 -15.70 6.15
C ILE A 445 14.53 -17.21 6.50
N GLU A 446 13.61 -17.51 7.44
CA GLU A 446 13.39 -18.86 7.95
C GLU A 446 12.48 -19.75 7.06
N GLN A 447 11.85 -19.22 6.00
CA GLN A 447 10.90 -19.98 5.17
C GLN A 447 11.52 -20.80 4.03
N GLY A 448 12.85 -20.91 3.99
CA GLY A 448 13.56 -21.73 3.02
C GLY A 448 14.27 -20.93 1.95
N ASP A 449 14.58 -19.67 2.25
CA ASP A 449 15.24 -18.74 1.36
C ASP A 449 16.65 -19.21 1.00
N ILE A 450 17.05 -18.93 -0.24
CA ILE A 450 18.32 -19.37 -0.81
C ILE A 450 19.05 -18.17 -1.37
N ILE A 451 20.29 -17.97 -0.92
CA ILE A 451 21.21 -17.06 -1.60
C ILE A 451 22.02 -17.89 -2.60
N ASP A 452 21.69 -17.76 -3.87
CA ASP A 452 22.35 -18.48 -4.96
C ASP A 452 23.58 -17.68 -5.45
N LEU A 453 24.76 -18.19 -5.09
CA LEU A 453 26.05 -17.65 -5.48
C LEU A 453 26.65 -18.36 -6.71
N SER A 454 25.88 -19.20 -7.41
CA SER A 454 26.37 -19.98 -8.56
C SER A 454 26.84 -19.13 -9.74
N GLN A 455 26.35 -17.89 -9.85
CA GLN A 455 26.75 -16.94 -10.89
C GLN A 455 27.90 -16.00 -10.46
N VAL A 456 28.48 -16.24 -9.28
CA VAL A 456 29.61 -15.47 -8.76
C VAL A 456 30.92 -16.02 -9.33
N GLU A 457 31.56 -15.28 -10.25
CA GLU A 457 32.77 -15.73 -10.95
C GLU A 457 34.06 -15.17 -10.34
N GLY A 458 35.03 -16.06 -10.06
CA GLY A 458 36.42 -15.69 -9.79
C GLY A 458 36.79 -15.48 -8.31
N PHE A 459 35.93 -15.90 -7.38
CA PHE A 459 36.12 -15.75 -5.94
C PHE A 459 36.47 -17.07 -5.25
N ASP A 460 37.23 -17.02 -4.15
CA ASP A 460 37.55 -18.18 -3.31
C ASP A 460 36.59 -18.28 -2.11
N ILE A 461 35.73 -19.31 -2.09
CA ILE A 461 34.70 -19.50 -1.06
C ILE A 461 35.31 -19.80 0.32
N PHE A 462 36.54 -20.33 0.39
CA PHE A 462 37.21 -20.57 1.67
C PHE A 462 37.68 -19.28 2.36
N ALA A 463 37.68 -18.16 1.65
CA ALA A 463 37.98 -16.84 2.20
C ALA A 463 36.72 -16.04 2.55
N MET A 464 35.53 -16.66 2.49
CA MET A 464 34.28 -16.01 2.87
C MET A 464 34.31 -15.63 4.35
N GLU A 465 34.46 -14.33 4.62
CA GLU A 465 34.35 -13.79 5.95
C GLU A 465 32.90 -13.37 6.16
N VAL A 466 32.26 -13.94 7.18
CA VAL A 466 30.94 -13.51 7.62
C VAL A 466 31.16 -12.63 8.83
N ARG A 467 30.83 -11.33 8.74
CA ARG A 467 30.88 -10.43 9.90
C ARG A 467 29.45 -10.02 10.24
N GLY A 468 28.95 -10.53 11.36
CA GLY A 468 27.73 -10.02 11.97
C GLY A 468 27.99 -8.66 12.61
N ALA A 469 27.05 -7.73 12.48
CA ALA A 469 27.09 -6.45 13.16
C ALA A 469 26.71 -6.56 14.65
N GLU A 470 27.54 -7.21 15.46
CA GLU A 470 27.83 -6.81 16.86
C GLU A 470 29.00 -7.65 17.42
N HIS A 471 30.13 -7.02 17.80
CA HIS A 471 30.84 -7.44 19.01
C HIS A 471 31.73 -6.31 19.57
N ASP A 472 31.39 -5.80 20.76
CA ASP A 472 32.13 -4.78 21.51
C ASP A 472 33.38 -5.34 22.20
N GLY A 473 34.26 -5.95 21.40
CA GLY A 473 35.49 -6.55 21.90
C GLY A 473 36.72 -5.67 21.81
N THR A 474 36.96 -4.98 20.68
CA THR A 474 37.93 -3.86 20.51
C THR A 474 38.14 -3.31 19.07
N GLU A 475 37.37 -3.72 18.04
CA GLU A 475 36.87 -2.89 16.88
C GLU A 475 36.62 -3.69 15.58
N TRP A 476 35.43 -3.51 14.98
CA TRP A 476 35.23 -3.03 13.59
C TRP A 476 34.05 -2.04 13.60
N GLN A 477 34.15 -0.94 12.83
CA GLN A 477 33.12 0.12 12.72
C GLN A 477 32.81 0.41 11.25
N SER A 478 31.55 0.76 10.96
CA SER A 478 31.24 1.86 10.04
C SER A 478 29.91 2.56 10.34
N GLY A 479 29.99 3.78 10.89
CA GLY A 479 28.93 4.81 10.87
C GLY A 479 28.10 4.99 12.15
N GLU A 480 28.06 6.21 12.68
CA GLU A 480 27.12 6.60 13.75
C GLU A 480 25.69 6.64 13.17
N GLY A 481 24.92 5.56 13.30
CA GLY A 481 23.50 5.54 12.91
C GLY A 481 22.81 4.19 12.76
N TYR A 482 23.55 3.08 12.69
CA TYR A 482 22.95 1.77 12.39
C TYR A 482 22.31 1.15 13.64
N ALA A 483 20.98 1.11 13.63
CA ALA A 483 20.14 0.40 14.59
C ALA A 483 19.53 -0.87 13.97
N GLY A 484 20.20 -1.46 12.98
CA GLY A 484 19.76 -2.64 12.23
C GLY A 484 20.79 -3.76 12.31
N ASP A 485 20.28 -4.99 12.37
CA ASP A 485 21.05 -6.23 12.42
C ASP A 485 21.46 -6.60 10.98
N SER A 486 22.77 -6.61 10.66
CA SER A 486 23.25 -6.95 9.31
C SER A 486 24.42 -7.94 9.33
N VAL A 487 24.53 -8.71 8.25
CA VAL A 487 25.57 -9.70 7.98
C VAL A 487 26.24 -9.31 6.69
N GLY A 488 27.52 -8.97 6.75
CA GLY A 488 28.31 -8.88 5.54
C GLY A 488 28.95 -10.23 5.21
N ILE A 489 28.97 -10.56 3.93
CA ILE A 489 29.71 -11.65 3.32
C ILE A 489 30.77 -11.00 2.44
N TRP A 490 32.03 -11.16 2.82
CA TRP A 490 33.17 -10.64 2.07
C TRP A 490 33.84 -11.76 1.29
N PHE A 491 34.17 -11.50 0.03
CA PHE A 491 34.94 -12.41 -0.79
C PHE A 491 36.44 -12.08 -0.70
N SER A 492 37.30 -12.98 -1.21
CA SER A 492 38.77 -12.90 -1.07
C SER A 492 39.46 -11.64 -1.63
N ASP A 493 38.75 -10.81 -2.39
CA ASP A 493 39.21 -9.46 -2.76
C ASP A 493 38.44 -8.42 -1.94
N ASP A 494 39.13 -7.40 -1.41
CA ASP A 494 38.53 -6.39 -0.51
C ASP A 494 37.45 -5.52 -1.18
N ASP A 495 37.09 -5.79 -2.44
CA ASP A 495 36.27 -4.92 -3.29
C ASP A 495 34.82 -5.44 -3.45
N ALA A 496 34.53 -6.74 -3.33
CA ALA A 496 33.16 -7.28 -3.42
C ALA A 496 32.59 -7.75 -2.07
N ASN A 497 31.38 -7.29 -1.72
CA ASN A 497 30.66 -7.72 -0.53
C ASN A 497 29.14 -7.85 -0.77
N VAL A 498 28.54 -8.89 -0.21
CA VAL A 498 27.07 -9.01 -0.08
C VAL A 498 26.71 -8.62 1.34
N GLU A 499 25.80 -7.67 1.51
CA GLU A 499 25.25 -7.28 2.80
C GLU A 499 23.81 -7.82 2.90
N VAL A 500 23.55 -8.65 3.90
CA VAL A 500 22.23 -9.19 4.20
C VAL A 500 21.72 -8.50 5.47
N THR A 501 20.57 -7.85 5.43
CA THR A 501 19.98 -7.18 6.60
C THR A 501 18.81 -8.00 7.15
N GLY A 502 18.66 -8.07 8.48
CA GLY A 502 17.52 -8.72 9.16
C GLY A 502 17.74 -10.13 9.72
N ALA A 503 18.87 -10.78 9.45
CA ALA A 503 19.09 -12.23 9.67
C ALA A 503 19.36 -12.71 11.12
N ARG A 504 18.94 -12.00 12.18
CA ARG A 504 19.35 -12.35 13.56
C ARG A 504 18.66 -13.63 14.04
N TYR A 505 19.46 -14.60 14.48
CA TYR A 505 19.09 -15.93 15.04
C TYR A 505 18.88 -17.06 14.02
N ASP A 506 19.20 -16.83 12.74
CA ASP A 506 18.72 -17.70 11.66
C ASP A 506 19.83 -18.54 11.01
N THR A 507 19.43 -19.60 10.33
CA THR A 507 20.31 -20.44 9.50
C THR A 507 20.11 -20.06 8.03
N MET A 508 21.16 -19.53 7.40
CA MET A 508 21.13 -19.16 5.98
C MET A 508 21.66 -20.28 5.11
N LYS A 509 21.00 -20.52 3.97
CA LYS A 509 21.41 -21.50 2.96
C LYS A 509 22.00 -20.84 1.72
N PHE A 510 23.14 -21.35 1.29
CA PHE A 510 23.83 -20.90 0.10
C PHE A 510 23.98 -22.06 -0.89
N ALA A 511 23.59 -21.83 -2.14
CA ALA A 511 23.94 -22.71 -3.24
C ALA A 511 25.36 -22.38 -3.73
N LEU A 512 26.22 -23.39 -3.82
CA LEU A 512 27.64 -23.20 -4.14
C LEU A 512 27.95 -23.44 -5.63
N PRO A 513 28.88 -22.69 -6.24
CA PRO A 513 29.43 -23.02 -7.54
C PRO A 513 30.31 -24.29 -7.48
N GLU A 514 30.51 -24.97 -8.61
CA GLU A 514 31.44 -26.11 -8.69
C GLU A 514 32.89 -25.65 -8.44
N ILE A 515 33.44 -25.97 -7.26
CA ILE A 515 34.80 -25.59 -6.85
C ILE A 515 35.74 -26.79 -6.83
N PRO A 516 36.96 -26.67 -7.41
CA PRO A 516 38.00 -27.70 -7.29
C PRO A 516 38.37 -27.97 -5.82
N GLY A 517 38.26 -29.22 -5.37
CA GLY A 517 38.51 -29.63 -3.98
C GLY A 517 37.27 -29.70 -3.08
N LEU A 518 36.13 -29.21 -3.55
CA LEU A 518 34.80 -29.38 -2.94
C LEU A 518 33.86 -30.15 -3.86
N GLU A 519 34.39 -31.03 -4.73
CA GLU A 519 33.54 -31.79 -5.64
C GLU A 519 32.59 -32.70 -4.85
N GLY A 520 31.27 -32.46 -4.99
CA GLY A 520 30.22 -33.19 -4.30
C GLY A 520 29.64 -32.48 -3.08
N TYR A 521 30.02 -31.23 -2.82
CA TYR A 521 29.33 -30.34 -1.87
C TYR A 521 28.55 -29.28 -2.63
N ASP A 522 27.22 -29.29 -2.52
CA ASP A 522 26.33 -28.42 -3.31
C ASP A 522 25.75 -27.26 -2.49
N THR A 523 25.68 -27.39 -1.17
CA THR A 523 25.06 -26.40 -0.27
C THR A 523 25.92 -26.10 0.96
N MET A 524 25.83 -24.86 1.43
CA MET A 524 26.41 -24.40 2.70
C MET A 524 25.32 -23.85 3.61
N GLN A 525 25.32 -24.29 4.86
CA GLN A 525 24.49 -23.75 5.92
C GLN A 525 25.34 -22.91 6.88
N LEU A 526 24.94 -21.67 7.10
CA LEU A 526 25.59 -20.75 8.03
C LEU A 526 24.66 -20.42 9.18
N ASN A 527 25.11 -20.63 10.41
CA ASN A 527 24.44 -20.11 11.60
C ASN A 527 25.31 -19.01 12.22
N ILE A 528 24.77 -17.81 12.23
CA ILE A 528 25.47 -16.58 12.63
C ILE A 528 25.12 -16.13 14.05
N SER A 529 24.32 -16.91 14.78
CA SER A 529 23.90 -16.59 16.13
C SER A 529 25.00 -16.85 17.17
N ASP A 530 24.90 -16.20 18.34
CA ASP A 530 25.75 -16.45 19.53
C ASP A 530 25.55 -17.87 20.13
N GLY A 531 24.79 -18.74 19.47
CA GLY A 531 24.62 -20.15 19.76
C GLY A 531 23.36 -20.72 19.12
N GLY A 532 23.45 -21.93 18.56
CA GLY A 532 22.35 -22.55 17.83
C GLY A 532 22.61 -24.00 17.48
N VAL A 533 21.71 -24.59 16.68
CA VAL A 533 21.84 -25.96 16.17
C VAL A 533 21.94 -25.89 14.64
N LEU A 534 23.05 -26.35 14.10
CA LEU A 534 23.24 -26.61 12.68
C LEU A 534 23.03 -28.10 12.42
N ARG A 535 22.22 -28.41 11.41
CA ARG A 535 21.94 -29.80 11.04
C ARG A 535 21.95 -29.97 9.53
N ALA A 536 22.77 -30.89 9.05
CA ALA A 536 22.74 -31.31 7.66
C ALA A 536 21.39 -31.97 7.35
N GLY A 537 20.83 -31.67 6.18
CA GLY A 537 19.67 -32.30 5.61
C GLY A 537 19.94 -33.72 5.08
N ASP A 538 19.23 -34.08 4.02
CA ASP A 538 19.37 -35.35 3.28
C ASP A 538 20.12 -35.17 1.96
N GLU A 539 20.70 -33.99 1.74
CA GLU A 539 21.55 -33.69 0.59
C GLU A 539 22.94 -34.29 0.79
N ALA A 540 23.65 -34.55 -0.31
CA ALA A 540 24.99 -35.13 -0.22
C ALA A 540 26.02 -34.01 -0.03
N GLY A 541 26.83 -34.13 1.03
CA GLY A 541 27.99 -33.27 1.25
C GLY A 541 27.60 -31.84 1.60
N GLU A 542 27.26 -31.58 2.85
CA GLU A 542 26.92 -30.24 3.33
C GLU A 542 28.08 -29.60 4.10
N ILE A 543 28.20 -28.27 4.01
CA ILE A 543 29.12 -27.49 4.84
C ILE A 543 28.31 -26.78 5.93
N LEU A 544 28.54 -27.13 7.19
CA LEU A 544 27.94 -26.51 8.35
C LEU A 544 28.97 -25.61 9.03
N ARG A 545 28.68 -24.31 9.12
CA ARG A 545 29.60 -23.34 9.73
C ARG A 545 28.91 -22.47 10.78
N GLY A 546 29.46 -22.50 11.98
CA GLY A 546 29.05 -21.76 13.16
C GLY A 546 29.68 -20.37 13.30
N GLY A 547 29.09 -19.56 14.19
CA GLY A 547 29.52 -18.21 14.56
C GLY A 547 30.50 -18.17 15.75
N ASP A 548 30.54 -17.05 16.48
CA ASP A 548 31.49 -16.81 17.59
C ASP A 548 31.02 -17.33 18.97
N GLY A 549 29.79 -17.86 19.05
CA GLY A 549 29.21 -18.46 20.26
C GLY A 549 28.99 -19.97 20.12
N GLY A 550 28.66 -20.66 21.22
CA GLY A 550 28.67 -22.13 21.27
C GLY A 550 27.58 -22.81 20.42
N GLN A 551 27.99 -23.65 19.48
CA GLN A 551 27.13 -24.30 18.49
C GLN A 551 26.91 -25.78 18.76
N PHE A 552 25.80 -26.32 18.26
CA PHE A 552 25.57 -27.76 18.12
C PHE A 552 25.56 -28.13 16.64
N LEU A 553 26.58 -28.85 16.17
CA LEU A 553 26.70 -29.26 14.77
C LEU A 553 26.36 -30.74 14.64
N ILE A 554 25.38 -31.06 13.80
CA ILE A 554 24.87 -32.42 13.60
C ILE A 554 25.02 -32.76 12.12
N GLY A 555 25.95 -33.66 11.79
CA GLY A 555 26.11 -34.20 10.44
C GLY A 555 24.92 -35.07 10.01
N GLY A 556 24.80 -35.24 8.69
CA GLY A 556 23.82 -36.04 7.97
C GLY A 556 24.30 -37.49 7.83
N GLU A 557 23.79 -38.25 6.87
CA GLU A 557 24.28 -39.63 6.60
C GLU A 557 25.44 -39.66 5.57
N GLU A 558 25.66 -38.54 4.88
CA GLU A 558 26.72 -38.35 3.88
C GLU A 558 27.92 -37.62 4.50
N ALA A 559 29.03 -37.48 3.77
CA ALA A 559 30.25 -36.88 4.31
C ALA A 559 30.15 -35.34 4.38
N ASP A 560 30.08 -34.78 5.59
CA ASP A 560 29.92 -33.34 5.78
C ASP A 560 31.18 -32.63 6.27
N ILE A 561 31.26 -31.31 6.08
CA ILE A 561 32.29 -30.45 6.68
C ILE A 561 31.67 -29.64 7.81
N LEU A 562 32.21 -29.78 9.02
CA LEU A 562 31.71 -29.13 10.23
C LEU A 562 32.74 -28.14 10.77
N SER A 563 32.35 -26.88 10.95
CA SER A 563 33.17 -25.82 11.54
C SER A 563 32.39 -25.15 12.67
N GLY A 564 32.87 -25.27 13.90
CA GLY A 564 32.24 -24.68 15.08
C GLY A 564 32.30 -23.16 15.13
N GLY A 565 33.41 -22.59 14.64
CA GLY A 565 33.69 -21.17 14.73
C GLY A 565 34.39 -20.82 16.05
N GLY A 566 33.92 -19.77 16.70
CA GLY A 566 34.41 -19.34 18.01
C GLY A 566 33.51 -19.82 19.14
N GLY A 567 34.06 -19.91 20.35
CA GLY A 567 33.29 -20.33 21.53
C GLY A 567 33.46 -21.81 21.83
N ARG A 568 32.44 -22.40 22.46
CA ARG A 568 32.48 -23.80 22.91
C ARG A 568 31.46 -24.60 22.13
N ASP A 569 31.95 -25.40 21.20
CA ASP A 569 31.11 -26.10 20.23
C ASP A 569 30.91 -27.58 20.56
N PHE A 570 29.81 -28.12 20.07
CA PHE A 570 29.36 -29.49 20.31
C PHE A 570 29.12 -30.18 18.96
N PHE A 571 30.08 -31.01 18.55
CA PHE A 571 29.96 -31.83 17.34
C PHE A 571 29.27 -33.15 17.68
N VAL A 572 28.05 -33.31 17.20
CA VAL A 572 27.14 -34.40 17.59
C VAL A 572 27.28 -35.58 16.64
N LEU A 573 27.92 -36.62 17.15
CA LEU A 573 28.28 -37.87 16.48
C LEU A 573 27.58 -39.08 17.12
N SER A 574 26.45 -38.86 17.82
CA SER A 574 25.76 -39.89 18.59
C SER A 574 25.01 -40.91 17.74
N ASN A 575 24.66 -40.56 16.50
CA ASN A 575 24.12 -41.49 15.51
C ASN A 575 25.29 -42.09 14.70
N GLU A 576 25.50 -43.38 14.80
CA GLU A 576 26.57 -44.16 14.17
C GLU A 576 26.34 -44.34 12.66
N ALA A 577 25.15 -43.98 12.18
CA ALA A 577 24.88 -43.82 10.76
C ALA A 577 25.39 -42.50 10.18
N SER A 578 25.64 -41.48 11.02
CA SER A 578 26.02 -40.14 10.53
C SER A 578 27.44 -40.09 9.97
N SER A 579 28.42 -40.66 10.67
CA SER A 579 29.83 -40.55 10.26
C SER A 579 30.50 -41.92 10.21
N ARG A 580 30.54 -42.55 9.02
CA ARG A 580 31.14 -43.88 8.79
C ARG A 580 32.39 -43.78 7.92
N LEU A 581 33.22 -44.82 7.88
CA LEU A 581 34.49 -44.77 7.10
C LEU A 581 34.32 -44.37 5.63
N ALA A 582 33.17 -44.65 5.01
CA ALA A 582 32.87 -44.28 3.63
C ALA A 582 32.24 -42.89 3.47
N THR A 583 31.58 -42.38 4.52
CA THR A 583 30.79 -41.14 4.57
C THR A 583 31.14 -40.43 5.88
N MET A 584 32.43 -40.17 6.11
CA MET A 584 32.88 -39.62 7.40
C MET A 584 32.85 -38.10 7.33
N ASP A 585 32.40 -37.51 8.43
CA ASP A 585 32.44 -36.06 8.60
C ASP A 585 33.88 -35.58 8.79
N HIS A 586 34.13 -34.34 8.41
CA HIS A 586 35.37 -33.62 8.64
C HIS A 586 35.12 -32.38 9.50
N ILE A 587 35.54 -32.44 10.76
CA ILE A 587 35.59 -31.28 11.65
C ILE A 587 36.88 -30.52 11.42
N VAL A 588 36.79 -29.26 10.98
CA VAL A 588 37.95 -28.49 10.49
C VAL A 588 38.65 -27.64 11.55
N ASP A 589 37.96 -27.31 12.65
CA ASP A 589 38.42 -26.29 13.62
C ASP A 589 38.35 -26.72 15.10
N LEU A 590 38.12 -28.02 15.40
CA LEU A 590 37.99 -28.55 16.77
C LEU A 590 39.11 -28.05 17.72
N ASP A 591 38.77 -27.24 18.73
CA ASP A 591 39.67 -26.85 19.81
C ASP A 591 39.55 -27.81 21.02
N ILE A 592 40.54 -28.71 21.12
CA ILE A 592 40.56 -29.74 22.15
C ILE A 592 40.83 -29.12 23.52
N GLY A 593 39.76 -29.01 24.31
CA GLY A 593 39.76 -28.49 25.67
C GLY A 593 38.70 -27.41 25.89
N GLU A 594 38.25 -26.79 24.80
CA GLU A 594 37.11 -25.88 24.76
C GLU A 594 35.88 -26.61 24.20
N ASP A 595 36.00 -27.15 22.98
CA ASP A 595 34.97 -27.90 22.27
C ASP A 595 34.74 -29.31 22.82
N ALA A 596 33.63 -29.90 22.41
CA ALA A 596 33.25 -31.24 22.79
C ALA A 596 32.72 -32.06 21.60
N LEU A 597 33.19 -33.30 21.51
CA LEU A 597 32.51 -34.33 20.74
C LEU A 597 31.37 -34.91 21.60
N VAL A 598 30.18 -35.06 21.02
CA VAL A 598 29.02 -35.68 21.65
C VAL A 598 28.77 -37.03 20.98
N GLY A 599 28.85 -38.12 21.73
CA GLY A 599 28.74 -39.48 21.20
C GLY A 599 27.83 -40.37 22.02
N HIS A 600 27.56 -41.58 21.53
CA HIS A 600 26.68 -42.54 22.18
C HIS A 600 27.17 -42.99 23.58
N THR A 601 28.49 -42.97 23.82
CA THR A 601 29.11 -43.30 25.12
C THR A 601 30.10 -42.23 25.58
N ALA A 602 30.11 -41.96 26.90
CA ALA A 602 31.04 -41.01 27.48
C ALA A 602 32.47 -41.57 27.53
N ILE A 603 33.43 -40.81 27.03
CA ILE A 603 34.86 -41.16 27.06
C ILE A 603 35.61 -40.02 27.76
N HIS A 604 36.30 -40.36 28.85
CA HIS A 604 37.03 -39.37 29.64
C HIS A 604 38.40 -39.04 29.01
N ALA A 605 38.89 -37.82 29.27
CA ALA A 605 40.24 -37.40 28.89
C ALA A 605 41.32 -38.42 29.30
N GLY A 606 42.21 -38.74 28.37
CA GLY A 606 43.26 -39.74 28.54
C GLY A 606 42.81 -41.21 28.49
N ALA A 607 41.52 -41.49 28.22
CA ALA A 607 41.01 -42.86 28.05
C ALA A 607 41.05 -43.35 26.60
N PHE A 608 41.37 -42.48 25.63
CA PHE A 608 41.48 -42.84 24.23
C PHE A 608 42.66 -43.77 23.97
N VAL A 609 42.44 -44.75 23.08
CA VAL A 609 43.48 -45.64 22.57
C VAL A 609 44.26 -44.93 21.48
N ASP A 610 45.59 -44.87 21.63
CA ASP A 610 46.50 -44.39 20.57
C ASP A 610 46.67 -45.49 19.51
N GLY A 611 46.07 -45.28 18.34
CA GLY A 611 46.19 -46.14 17.17
C GLY A 611 47.48 -45.92 16.37
N GLY A 612 48.25 -44.87 16.69
CA GLY A 612 49.50 -44.51 16.04
C GLY A 612 49.32 -43.92 14.63
N SER A 613 50.41 -43.89 13.86
CA SER A 613 50.39 -43.44 12.47
C SER A 613 50.20 -44.62 11.52
N LEU A 614 49.14 -44.55 10.72
CA LEU A 614 48.71 -45.55 9.75
C LEU A 614 49.11 -45.11 8.33
N ILE A 615 49.27 -46.09 7.45
CA ILE A 615 49.72 -45.84 6.06
C ILE A 615 48.57 -45.52 5.10
N ASN A 616 47.38 -46.06 5.36
CA ASN A 616 46.19 -45.91 4.53
C ASN A 616 44.95 -45.79 5.41
N LEU A 617 43.95 -45.08 4.92
CA LEU A 617 42.61 -45.02 5.50
C LEU A 617 41.74 -46.12 4.89
N ASP A 618 41.88 -47.35 5.40
CA ASP A 618 41.06 -48.50 5.01
C ASP A 618 40.74 -49.40 6.21
N GLU A 619 39.60 -50.10 6.15
CA GLU A 619 39.09 -50.92 7.27
C GLU A 619 40.11 -51.96 7.75
N ALA A 620 40.87 -52.56 6.83
CA ALA A 620 41.86 -53.59 7.18
C ALA A 620 43.01 -53.00 8.00
N THR A 621 43.50 -51.81 7.61
CA THR A 621 44.58 -51.11 8.29
C THR A 621 44.12 -50.63 9.66
N ILE A 622 42.93 -50.02 9.74
CA ILE A 622 42.37 -49.54 11.01
C ILE A 622 42.06 -50.71 11.95
N SER A 623 41.44 -51.80 11.49
CA SER A 623 41.13 -52.97 12.32
C SER A 623 42.37 -53.69 12.85
N ASN A 624 43.50 -53.62 12.14
CA ASN A 624 44.76 -54.14 12.65
C ASN A 624 45.29 -53.30 13.82
N ALA A 625 45.19 -51.97 13.71
CA ALA A 625 45.60 -51.04 14.75
C ALA A 625 44.65 -51.07 15.95
N LEU A 626 43.33 -51.13 15.71
CA LEU A 626 42.24 -51.12 16.66
C LEU A 626 41.47 -52.45 16.63
N ASN A 627 42.08 -53.51 17.16
CA ASN A 627 41.51 -54.85 17.19
C ASN A 627 40.79 -55.15 18.52
N ALA A 628 40.03 -56.25 18.58
CA ALA A 628 39.24 -56.63 19.76
C ALA A 628 40.06 -56.87 21.06
N GLN A 629 41.40 -56.86 21.02
CA GLN A 629 42.23 -56.95 22.23
C GLN A 629 42.62 -55.59 22.80
N ASN A 630 42.72 -54.54 21.97
CA ASN A 630 43.20 -53.22 22.39
C ASN A 630 42.16 -52.11 22.22
N PHE A 631 41.09 -52.33 21.46
CA PHE A 631 39.96 -51.43 21.32
C PHE A 631 38.70 -52.08 21.90
N ALA A 632 38.36 -51.71 23.13
CA ALA A 632 37.28 -52.34 23.89
C ALA A 632 35.90 -51.81 23.47
N ALA A 633 34.85 -52.55 23.84
CA ALA A 633 33.46 -52.13 23.69
C ALA A 633 33.23 -50.72 24.27
N ASN A 634 32.66 -49.81 23.47
CA ASN A 634 32.39 -48.40 23.80
C ASN A 634 33.64 -47.56 24.13
N ALA A 635 34.82 -47.94 23.63
CA ALA A 635 36.04 -47.14 23.77
C ALA A 635 36.16 -46.08 22.66
N GLY A 636 36.97 -45.06 22.92
CA GLY A 636 37.43 -44.10 21.91
C GLY A 636 38.87 -44.39 21.48
N ALA A 637 39.22 -44.08 20.25
CA ALA A 637 40.59 -44.13 19.73
C ALA A 637 40.91 -42.91 18.87
N TYR A 638 42.20 -42.59 18.76
CA TYR A 638 42.70 -41.60 17.79
C TYR A 638 43.86 -42.20 16.99
N PHE A 639 44.03 -41.77 15.74
CA PHE A 639 45.18 -42.15 14.90
C PHE A 639 45.43 -41.10 13.82
N THR A 640 46.58 -41.18 13.15
CA THR A 640 46.88 -40.33 11.99
C THR A 640 47.09 -41.16 10.72
N VAL A 641 46.83 -40.59 9.55
CA VAL A 641 47.13 -41.20 8.24
C VAL A 641 47.93 -40.22 7.40
N GLY A 642 48.96 -40.70 6.69
CA GLY A 642 49.80 -39.86 5.82
C GLY A 642 51.13 -39.45 6.46
N GLU A 643 51.88 -38.58 5.76
CA GLU A 643 53.19 -38.10 6.19
C GLU A 643 53.36 -36.61 5.89
N GLY A 644 54.06 -35.87 6.77
CA GLY A 644 54.40 -34.47 6.53
C GLY A 644 53.18 -33.54 6.59
N GLU A 645 53.09 -32.60 5.66
CA GLU A 645 51.99 -31.63 5.56
C GLU A 645 50.64 -32.27 5.16
N ASP A 646 50.67 -33.50 4.60
CA ASP A 646 49.48 -34.27 4.22
C ASP A 646 48.96 -35.19 5.35
N THR A 647 49.42 -34.97 6.60
CA THR A 647 49.01 -35.80 7.73
C THR A 647 47.57 -35.46 8.15
N ARG A 648 46.68 -36.45 8.05
CA ARG A 648 45.28 -36.36 8.49
C ARG A 648 45.09 -37.01 9.85
N SER A 649 44.21 -36.47 10.69
CA SER A 649 43.95 -36.94 12.06
C SER A 649 42.52 -37.42 12.21
N PHE A 650 42.32 -38.54 12.92
CA PHE A 650 41.02 -39.20 13.02
C PHE A 650 40.69 -39.59 14.45
N VAL A 651 39.39 -39.52 14.78
CA VAL A 651 38.81 -40.04 16.02
C VAL A 651 37.80 -41.12 15.70
N VAL A 652 37.80 -42.20 16.48
CA VAL A 652 36.87 -43.33 16.34
C VAL A 652 36.15 -43.60 17.66
N LEU A 653 34.83 -43.78 17.59
CA LEU A 653 33.95 -44.14 18.71
C LEU A 653 33.34 -45.52 18.45
N ASN A 654 33.53 -46.46 19.38
CA ASN A 654 33.13 -47.86 19.16
C ASN A 654 31.66 -48.17 19.48
N ASP A 655 30.98 -48.96 18.64
CA ASP A 655 29.56 -49.38 18.69
C ASP A 655 29.14 -50.30 19.85
N GLY A 656 30.01 -50.51 20.84
CA GLY A 656 29.79 -51.44 21.95
C GLY A 656 30.23 -52.89 21.67
N ASN A 657 30.78 -53.19 20.50
CA ASN A 657 31.46 -54.45 20.18
C ASN A 657 32.97 -54.22 20.04
N ALA A 658 33.79 -54.96 20.81
CA ALA A 658 35.24 -54.75 20.79
C ALA A 658 35.88 -54.96 19.39
N GLY A 659 36.74 -54.02 18.98
CA GLY A 659 37.44 -53.98 17.68
C GLY A 659 36.74 -53.09 16.65
N PHE A 660 37.50 -52.56 15.69
CA PHE A 660 36.95 -51.65 14.68
C PHE A 660 36.01 -52.35 13.67
N ASN A 661 34.93 -51.68 13.29
CA ASN A 661 33.98 -52.08 12.26
C ASN A 661 33.56 -50.85 11.43
N ALA A 662 33.94 -50.83 10.16
CA ALA A 662 33.73 -49.67 9.28
C ALA A 662 32.26 -49.31 8.99
N GLN A 663 31.30 -50.19 9.32
CA GLN A 663 29.88 -49.99 9.08
C GLN A 663 29.09 -49.67 10.36
N ALA A 664 29.72 -49.77 11.53
CA ALA A 664 29.04 -49.65 12.81
C ALA A 664 29.74 -48.66 13.77
N ASP A 665 31.07 -48.54 13.69
CA ASP A 665 31.80 -47.56 14.49
C ASP A 665 31.76 -46.19 13.82
N THR A 666 31.56 -45.15 14.63
CA THR A 666 31.64 -43.77 14.19
C THR A 666 33.11 -43.38 14.00
N ILE A 667 33.46 -42.83 12.84
CA ILE A 667 34.78 -42.26 12.57
C ILE A 667 34.61 -40.87 12.01
N VAL A 668 35.37 -39.92 12.54
CA VAL A 668 35.38 -38.51 12.10
C VAL A 668 36.81 -38.07 11.83
N GLU A 669 36.99 -37.27 10.79
CA GLU A 669 38.24 -36.58 10.56
C GLU A 669 38.28 -35.27 11.36
N ILE A 670 39.40 -35.04 12.03
CA ILE A 670 39.66 -33.84 12.83
C ILE A 670 40.96 -33.16 12.38
N THR A 671 41.28 -33.26 11.09
CA THR A 671 42.48 -32.64 10.52
C THR A 671 42.35 -31.13 10.59
N GLY A 672 43.24 -30.49 11.34
CA GLY A 672 43.15 -29.07 11.67
C GLY A 672 42.89 -28.80 13.15
N ALA A 673 42.48 -29.82 13.91
CA ALA A 673 42.20 -29.69 15.34
C ALA A 673 43.38 -29.09 16.12
N SER A 674 43.05 -28.17 17.04
CA SER A 674 43.99 -27.50 17.92
C SER A 674 43.91 -28.06 19.35
N GLY A 675 44.77 -27.60 20.26
CA GLY A 675 44.81 -28.10 21.63
C GLY A 675 45.61 -29.40 21.84
N ASP A 676 45.44 -30.03 23.00
CA ASP A 676 46.18 -31.24 23.41
C ASP A 676 45.27 -32.47 23.36
N LEU A 677 45.58 -33.43 22.47
CA LEU A 677 44.83 -34.69 22.32
C LEU A 677 44.62 -35.45 23.63
N SER A 678 45.49 -35.28 24.64
CA SER A 678 45.30 -35.91 25.95
C SER A 678 44.12 -35.34 26.74
N ALA A 679 43.64 -34.15 26.39
CA ALA A 679 42.45 -33.52 26.93
C ALA A 679 41.16 -33.89 26.17
N LEU A 680 41.25 -34.59 25.02
CA LEU A 680 40.09 -35.00 24.23
C LEU A 680 39.14 -35.86 25.06
N SER A 681 37.88 -35.49 25.07
CA SER A 681 36.81 -36.21 25.77
C SER A 681 35.55 -36.24 24.92
N VAL A 682 34.70 -37.23 25.16
CA VAL A 682 33.39 -37.36 24.52
C VAL A 682 32.33 -37.29 25.59
N ILE A 683 31.35 -36.41 25.39
CA ILE A 683 30.15 -36.33 26.20
C ILE A 683 29.24 -37.47 25.75
N GLY A 684 28.92 -38.37 26.68
CA GLY A 684 28.05 -39.51 26.40
C GLY A 684 26.60 -39.17 26.60
N VAL A 685 25.79 -39.34 25.56
CA VAL A 685 24.34 -39.18 25.65
C VAL A 685 23.68 -40.41 25.05
N PRO A 686 22.73 -41.07 25.75
CA PRO A 686 22.02 -42.22 25.18
C PRO A 686 21.23 -41.77 23.96
N ASP A 687 21.22 -42.60 22.92
CA ASP A 687 20.55 -42.41 21.62
C ASP A 687 19.33 -41.47 21.72
N ILE A 688 19.53 -40.26 21.22
CA ILE A 688 18.58 -39.16 21.38
C ILE A 688 17.74 -39.11 20.11
N ASP A 689 16.48 -39.51 20.20
CA ASP A 689 15.51 -39.22 19.14
C ASP A 689 15.30 -37.70 19.03
N ALA A 690 14.89 -37.21 17.86
CA ALA A 690 14.76 -35.76 17.59
C ALA A 690 14.10 -34.94 18.74
N PRO A 691 13.04 -35.41 19.43
CA PRO A 691 12.44 -34.70 20.57
C PRO A 691 13.31 -34.68 21.84
N GLY A 692 14.13 -35.71 22.06
CA GLY A 692 15.06 -35.76 23.18
C GLY A 692 16.23 -34.79 23.01
N LEU A 693 16.54 -34.39 21.78
CA LEU A 693 17.65 -33.50 21.45
C LEU A 693 17.26 -32.06 21.74
N GLU A 694 16.03 -31.69 21.40
CA GLU A 694 15.42 -30.41 21.75
C GLU A 694 15.41 -30.20 23.28
N MET A 695 15.07 -31.24 24.04
CA MET A 695 15.08 -31.21 25.50
C MET A 695 16.51 -31.21 26.10
N PHE A 696 17.49 -31.80 25.40
CA PHE A 696 18.90 -31.74 25.76
C PHE A 696 19.48 -30.35 25.47
N ASN A 697 19.08 -29.72 24.36
CA ASN A 697 19.44 -28.36 23.98
C ASN A 697 18.92 -27.34 25.00
N GLU A 698 17.66 -27.42 25.41
CA GLU A 698 17.10 -26.57 26.49
C GLU A 698 17.84 -26.75 27.83
N MET A 699 18.35 -27.95 28.10
CA MET A 699 19.01 -28.29 29.36
C MET A 699 20.50 -27.94 29.40
N MET A 700 21.15 -27.81 28.24
CA MET A 700 22.55 -27.41 28.12
C MET A 700 22.70 -25.89 27.88
N ALA A 701 21.68 -25.24 27.32
CA ALA A 701 21.61 -23.78 27.17
C ALA A 701 21.29 -23.03 28.49
N ALA A 702 20.70 -23.71 29.48
CA ALA A 702 20.38 -23.19 30.82
C ALA A 702 21.48 -23.46 31.86
#